data_AF-A0A971P9D6-F1
#
_entry.id   AF-A0A971P9D6-F1
#
_cell.length_a   1.000
_cell.length_b   1.000
_cell.length_c   1.000
_cell.angle_alpha   90.00
_cell.angle_beta   90.00
_cell.angle_gamma   90.00
#
_symmetry.space_group_name_H-M   'P 1'
#
loop_
_entity.id
_entity.type
_entity.pdbx_description
1 polymer ?
#
loop_
_entity_poly.entity_id
_entity_poly.type
_entity_poly.pdbx_seq_one_letter_code
_entity_poly.pdbx_strand_id
1 'polypeptide(L)'
;MPKKASVFLENHATLILRITAGISIIIAILFIMISAEMFDHGAVFTFLGYITLLLNIIGIVGGILVLRSPSSEFAAAVLRSFCVVGLLFILFFSAVSNEFQFGLIFFVIFWVIVFILFSLPPIRRFMRSDQPDQSRITMETASLPRGTYLRIHPLFIVFVLSSALLFILIWVIDWEAQTRIYSEPNGGGISSYVSESNRPAITVNVDGGFIYNTGAVLSQDSDSPSLFSRSETDFCGEIKLKMTAPSAQITVYPYESGTLRMVLLNMPRYGRLILNGEEKRDGLRVSESRWTGEETITGTVDQILCARHLTLSNGVIMDVDITAGETMTLEILPGAEKTDQDSFRFAVLSDLHSGYNIFVPELVNILRNDADFLVINGDFTNLGYPAEYMMAAATTEILPIPVYPTIGNHDVWNGGSTSYNKYYGPFSYSFVFRETKFIFLDSSSGIIGENQFNWLIGELENNDSSMTFVFSHMAPIDTVTGSFDTSNTLHPETLHTIHSKSESDYLLRLMTQYGVDVFFAGHSHYHGRVEIGGTTYITSGVLGGTVKPGNDVCYLEVEVYNGQYTMNTIDVLSSEEASEKETENRFQAIRVFSIPFLINNSVRIASTLLLLIIIGMLWVPIRQRLVYRSKNRANNKIDTVTDREDLGI
;
A
#
# COMPACT_ATOMS: atom_id res chain seq x y z
N MET A 1 14.12 43.85 -35.62
CA MET A 1 12.81 43.22 -35.88
C MET A 1 11.76 43.27 -34.74
N PRO A 2 11.99 43.70 -33.48
CA PRO A 2 10.97 43.54 -32.40
C PRO A 2 9.75 44.48 -32.47
N LYS A 3 9.84 45.64 -33.14
CA LYS A 3 8.73 46.60 -33.26
C LYS A 3 7.57 46.12 -34.16
N LYS A 4 7.83 45.31 -35.20
CA LYS A 4 6.76 44.79 -36.07
C LYS A 4 5.96 43.68 -35.40
N ALA A 5 6.62 42.83 -34.61
CA ALA A 5 5.97 41.76 -33.85
C ALA A 5 5.08 42.31 -32.71
N SER A 6 5.51 43.36 -32.00
CA SER A 6 4.70 43.96 -30.93
C SER A 6 3.43 44.63 -31.48
N VAL A 7 3.53 45.31 -32.63
CA VAL A 7 2.39 45.98 -33.29
C VAL A 7 1.39 44.94 -33.85
N PHE A 8 1.89 43.84 -34.41
CA PHE A 8 1.02 42.73 -34.83
C PHE A 8 0.27 42.10 -33.65
N LEU A 9 0.99 41.84 -32.54
CA LEU A 9 0.39 41.29 -31.31
C LEU A 9 -0.65 42.24 -30.68
N GLU A 10 -0.44 43.56 -30.72
CA GLU A 10 -1.44 44.53 -30.24
C GLU A 10 -2.69 44.58 -31.13
N ASN A 11 -2.50 44.60 -32.46
CA ASN A 11 -3.61 44.67 -33.42
C ASN A 11 -4.46 43.39 -33.48
N HIS A 12 -3.88 42.23 -33.13
CA HIS A 12 -4.56 40.94 -33.15
C HIS A 12 -4.74 40.32 -31.75
N ALA A 13 -4.48 41.08 -30.68
CA ALA A 13 -4.53 40.59 -29.29
C ALA A 13 -5.86 39.89 -28.97
N THR A 14 -6.98 40.51 -29.32
CA THR A 14 -8.32 39.96 -29.08
C THR A 14 -8.55 38.64 -29.80
N LEU A 15 -8.09 38.52 -31.06
CA LEU A 15 -8.25 37.30 -31.86
C LEU A 15 -7.38 36.17 -31.30
N ILE A 16 -6.13 36.48 -30.96
CA ILE A 16 -5.19 35.53 -30.37
C ILE A 16 -5.74 35.01 -29.03
N LEU A 17 -6.22 35.90 -28.15
CA LEU A 17 -6.80 35.53 -26.86
C LEU A 17 -8.03 34.64 -27.00
N ARG A 18 -8.91 34.91 -27.98
CA ARG A 18 -10.09 34.08 -28.25
C ARG A 18 -9.74 32.70 -28.80
N ILE A 19 -8.76 32.62 -29.70
CA ILE A 19 -8.27 31.34 -30.23
C ILE A 19 -7.65 30.53 -29.09
N THR A 20 -6.79 31.14 -28.27
CA THR A 20 -6.17 30.46 -27.13
C THR A 20 -7.19 29.99 -26.09
N ALA A 21 -8.23 30.79 -25.84
CA ALA A 21 -9.33 30.41 -24.96
C ALA A 21 -10.13 29.22 -25.50
N GLY A 22 -10.43 29.20 -26.81
CA GLY A 22 -11.10 28.08 -27.46
C GLY A 22 -10.29 26.78 -27.37
N ILE A 23 -8.99 26.84 -27.63
CA ILE A 23 -8.13 25.65 -27.54
C ILE A 23 -8.00 25.16 -26.09
N SER A 24 -7.97 26.06 -25.11
CA SER A 24 -7.92 25.68 -23.68
C SER A 24 -9.17 24.92 -23.24
N ILE A 25 -10.35 25.28 -23.75
CA ILE A 25 -11.60 24.55 -23.51
C ILE A 25 -11.54 23.15 -24.14
N ILE A 26 -11.07 23.04 -25.38
CA ILE A 26 -10.97 21.74 -26.08
C ILE A 26 -10.03 20.81 -25.32
N ILE A 27 -8.86 21.30 -24.90
CA ILE A 27 -7.89 20.51 -24.13
C ILE A 27 -8.46 20.09 -22.78
N ALA A 28 -9.12 21.00 -22.07
CA ALA A 28 -9.80 20.68 -20.82
C ALA A 28 -10.91 19.63 -20.98
N ILE A 29 -11.59 19.58 -22.13
CA ILE A 29 -12.59 18.52 -22.41
C ILE A 29 -11.89 17.19 -22.70
N LEU A 30 -10.79 17.18 -23.44
CA LEU A 30 -10.02 15.96 -23.71
C LEU A 30 -9.46 15.34 -22.43
N PHE A 31 -9.08 16.17 -21.45
CA PHE A 31 -8.63 15.71 -20.15
C PHE A 31 -9.73 15.06 -19.29
N ILE A 32 -11.01 15.21 -19.63
CA ILE A 32 -12.11 14.49 -18.94
C ILE A 32 -11.99 12.98 -19.18
N MET A 33 -11.59 12.57 -20.39
CA MET A 33 -11.36 11.15 -20.71
C MET A 33 -10.21 10.58 -19.88
N ILE A 34 -9.11 11.33 -19.77
CA ILE A 34 -7.97 10.97 -18.92
C ILE A 34 -8.40 10.93 -17.45
N SER A 35 -9.26 11.86 -17.00
CA SER A 35 -9.75 11.88 -15.62
C SER A 35 -10.51 10.60 -15.29
N ALA A 36 -11.38 10.13 -16.19
CA ALA A 36 -12.14 8.88 -16.01
C ALA A 36 -11.21 7.67 -15.92
N GLU A 37 -10.25 7.56 -16.84
CA GLU A 37 -9.23 6.50 -16.84
C GLU A 37 -8.38 6.50 -15.55
N MET A 38 -8.05 7.68 -15.01
CA MET A 38 -7.32 7.79 -13.73
C MET A 38 -8.13 7.31 -12.52
N PHE A 39 -9.45 7.51 -12.52
CA PHE A 39 -10.29 6.97 -11.43
C PHE A 39 -10.41 5.45 -11.50
N ASP A 40 -10.29 4.86 -12.68
CA ASP A 40 -10.36 3.41 -12.89
C ASP A 40 -9.07 2.68 -12.45
N HIS A 41 -7.95 3.39 -12.27
CA HIS A 41 -6.65 2.82 -11.85
C HIS A 41 -6.43 2.80 -10.32
N GLY A 42 -7.51 2.93 -9.54
CA GLY A 42 -7.48 2.76 -8.09
C GLY A 42 -7.07 4.01 -7.29
N ALA A 43 -6.86 3.81 -5.98
CA ALA A 43 -6.75 4.91 -5.00
C ALA A 43 -5.53 5.83 -5.26
N VAL A 44 -4.43 5.28 -5.79
CA VAL A 44 -3.21 6.03 -6.12
C VAL A 44 -3.47 7.05 -7.24
N PHE A 45 -4.30 6.68 -8.22
CA PHE A 45 -4.63 7.53 -9.37
C PHE A 45 -5.91 8.34 -9.18
N THR A 46 -6.73 8.01 -8.18
CA THR A 46 -7.92 8.80 -7.79
C THR A 46 -7.56 10.26 -7.48
N PHE A 47 -6.40 10.51 -6.85
CA PHE A 47 -5.91 11.86 -6.62
C PHE A 47 -5.50 12.59 -7.92
N LEU A 48 -4.87 11.89 -8.87
CA LEU A 48 -4.62 12.37 -10.22
C LEU A 48 -5.94 12.68 -10.94
N GLY A 49 -6.98 11.87 -10.72
CA GLY A 49 -8.35 12.10 -11.17
C GLY A 49 -8.93 13.42 -10.64
N TYR A 50 -8.70 13.75 -9.37
CA TYR A 50 -9.15 15.04 -8.81
C TYR A 50 -8.35 16.23 -9.34
N ILE A 51 -7.03 16.11 -9.56
CA ILE A 51 -6.22 17.17 -10.17
C ILE A 51 -6.65 17.40 -11.63
N THR A 52 -6.89 16.33 -12.39
CA THR A 52 -7.38 16.43 -13.77
C THR A 52 -8.77 17.04 -13.84
N LEU A 53 -9.69 16.69 -12.91
CA LEU A 53 -10.98 17.35 -12.78
C LEU A 53 -10.84 18.85 -12.50
N LEU A 54 -9.92 19.23 -11.60
CA LEU A 54 -9.63 20.63 -11.30
C LEU A 54 -9.06 21.35 -12.53
N LEU A 55 -8.13 20.72 -13.28
CA LEU A 55 -7.62 21.23 -14.54
C LEU A 55 -8.75 21.46 -15.56
N ASN A 56 -9.69 20.52 -15.66
CA ASN A 56 -10.85 20.64 -16.56
C ASN A 56 -11.68 21.87 -16.21
N ILE A 57 -12.00 22.03 -14.92
CA ILE A 57 -12.78 23.17 -14.41
C ILE A 57 -12.06 24.49 -14.70
N ILE A 58 -10.78 24.61 -14.36
CA ILE A 58 -10.01 25.85 -14.54
C ILE A 58 -9.86 26.18 -16.03
N GLY A 59 -9.59 25.19 -16.88
CA GLY A 59 -9.44 25.37 -18.33
C GLY A 59 -10.75 25.81 -19.00
N ILE A 60 -11.86 25.15 -18.67
CA ILE A 60 -13.20 25.49 -19.22
C ILE A 60 -13.65 26.87 -18.73
N VAL A 61 -13.62 27.10 -17.41
CA VAL A 61 -14.08 28.37 -16.82
C VAL A 61 -13.20 29.52 -17.28
N GLY A 62 -11.88 29.34 -17.26
CA GLY A 62 -10.94 30.35 -17.75
C GLY A 62 -11.18 30.68 -19.23
N GLY A 63 -11.37 29.67 -20.08
CA GLY A 63 -11.63 29.85 -21.50
C GLY A 63 -12.93 30.63 -21.76
N ILE A 64 -14.02 30.25 -21.09
CA ILE A 64 -15.31 30.95 -21.20
C ILE A 64 -15.19 32.42 -20.77
N LEU A 65 -14.49 32.68 -19.66
CA LEU A 65 -14.28 34.04 -19.15
C LEU A 65 -13.49 34.91 -20.14
N VAL A 66 -12.46 34.36 -20.80
CA VAL A 66 -11.68 35.09 -21.82
C VAL A 66 -12.51 35.30 -23.10
N LEU A 67 -13.33 34.34 -23.51
CA LEU A 67 -14.22 34.50 -24.68
C LEU A 67 -15.27 35.60 -24.46
N ARG A 68 -15.84 35.66 -23.24
CA ARG A 68 -16.85 36.66 -22.86
C ARG A 68 -16.25 38.04 -22.58
N SER A 69 -15.05 38.09 -22.00
CA SER A 69 -14.37 39.33 -21.61
C SER A 69 -12.87 39.24 -21.88
N PRO A 70 -12.44 39.43 -23.16
CA PRO A 70 -11.06 39.22 -23.58
C PRO A 70 -10.03 40.13 -22.91
N SER A 71 -10.47 41.29 -22.39
CA SER A 71 -9.64 42.25 -21.67
C SER A 71 -9.53 41.96 -20.16
N SER A 72 -10.19 40.92 -19.64
CA SER A 72 -10.21 40.62 -18.21
C SER A 72 -8.87 40.07 -17.72
N GLU A 73 -8.16 40.84 -16.89
CA GLU A 73 -6.92 40.40 -16.23
C GLU A 73 -7.15 39.17 -15.32
N PHE A 74 -8.36 39.06 -14.74
CA PHE A 74 -8.76 37.91 -13.93
C PHE A 74 -8.91 36.64 -14.79
N ALA A 75 -9.62 36.73 -15.93
CA ALA A 75 -9.81 35.59 -16.84
C ALA A 75 -8.46 35.07 -17.37
N ALA A 76 -7.55 35.99 -17.69
CA ALA A 76 -6.19 35.68 -18.09
C ALA A 76 -5.34 35.08 -16.97
N ALA A 77 -5.58 35.45 -15.70
CA ALA A 77 -4.90 34.84 -14.57
C ALA A 77 -5.34 33.38 -14.37
N VAL A 78 -6.64 33.10 -14.50
CA VAL A 78 -7.19 31.74 -14.44
C VAL A 78 -6.58 30.85 -15.52
N LEU A 79 -6.46 31.33 -16.77
CA LEU A 79 -5.79 30.58 -17.84
C LEU A 79 -4.29 30.36 -17.59
N ARG A 80 -3.57 31.34 -17.02
CA ARG A 80 -2.15 31.14 -16.65
C ARG A 80 -2.00 30.08 -15.57
N SER A 81 -2.89 30.07 -14.58
CA SER A 81 -2.93 29.03 -13.56
C SER A 81 -3.20 27.66 -14.17
N PHE A 82 -4.15 27.54 -15.11
CA PHE A 82 -4.37 26.29 -15.86
C PHE A 82 -3.08 25.74 -16.49
N CYS A 83 -2.27 26.60 -17.12
CA CYS A 83 -1.00 26.17 -17.73
C CYS A 83 0.04 25.73 -16.69
N VAL A 84 0.17 26.44 -15.58
CA VAL A 84 1.14 26.11 -14.53
C VAL A 84 0.76 24.81 -13.82
N VAL A 85 -0.51 24.68 -13.42
CA VAL A 85 -1.06 23.47 -12.79
C VAL A 85 -0.90 22.28 -13.73
N GLY A 86 -1.16 22.52 -15.02
CA GLY A 86 -0.99 21.49 -16.03
C GLY A 86 0.46 21.02 -16.15
N LEU A 87 1.41 21.95 -16.32
CA LEU A 87 2.82 21.59 -16.46
C LEU A 87 3.35 20.83 -15.24
N LEU A 88 2.92 21.22 -14.04
CA LEU A 88 3.21 20.51 -12.80
C LEU A 88 2.57 19.11 -12.77
N PHE A 89 1.32 18.99 -13.25
CA PHE A 89 0.64 17.71 -13.37
C PHE A 89 1.39 16.74 -14.29
N ILE A 90 1.90 17.18 -15.44
CA ILE A 90 2.64 16.29 -16.35
C ILE A 90 3.96 15.84 -15.73
N LEU A 91 4.71 16.76 -15.12
CA LEU A 91 5.96 16.41 -14.41
C LEU A 91 5.71 15.38 -13.31
N PHE A 92 4.61 15.54 -12.56
CA PHE A 92 4.21 14.62 -11.51
C PHE A 92 3.72 13.27 -12.08
N PHE A 93 2.86 13.30 -13.09
CA PHE A 93 2.36 12.10 -13.76
C PHE A 93 3.50 11.25 -14.34
N SER A 94 4.48 11.89 -14.99
CA SER A 94 5.67 11.21 -15.51
C SER A 94 6.57 10.62 -14.43
N ALA A 95 6.56 11.18 -13.21
CA ALA A 95 7.31 10.63 -12.09
C ALA A 95 6.61 9.43 -11.43
N VAL A 96 5.27 9.34 -11.53
CA VAL A 96 4.47 8.30 -10.88
C VAL A 96 4.20 7.10 -11.80
N SER A 97 3.94 7.33 -13.09
CA SER A 97 3.41 6.30 -13.99
C SER A 97 4.46 5.30 -14.51
N ASN A 98 5.77 5.53 -14.34
CA ASN A 98 6.89 4.76 -14.92
C ASN A 98 6.85 4.54 -16.46
N GLU A 99 5.73 4.80 -17.13
CA GLU A 99 5.53 4.73 -18.57
C GLU A 99 5.38 6.14 -19.16
N PHE A 100 6.39 6.58 -19.91
CA PHE A 100 6.39 7.90 -20.50
C PHE A 100 5.50 7.93 -21.76
N GLN A 101 4.26 8.41 -21.63
CA GLN A 101 3.37 8.51 -22.79
C GLN A 101 3.70 9.73 -23.66
N PHE A 102 4.20 9.48 -24.88
CA PHE A 102 4.56 10.50 -25.87
C PHE A 102 3.43 11.50 -26.19
N GLY A 103 2.16 11.10 -26.02
CA GLY A 103 0.99 11.99 -26.17
C GLY A 103 0.98 13.18 -25.21
N LEU A 104 1.56 13.05 -24.01
CA LEU A 104 1.58 14.11 -22.99
C LEU A 104 2.51 15.28 -23.38
N ILE A 105 3.55 15.04 -24.17
CA ILE A 105 4.48 16.07 -24.66
C ILE A 105 3.75 17.15 -25.46
N PHE A 106 2.72 16.75 -26.23
CA PHE A 106 1.92 17.68 -27.03
C PHE A 106 1.23 18.75 -26.16
N PHE A 107 0.73 18.34 -24.99
CA PHE A 107 0.09 19.25 -24.03
C PHE A 107 1.08 20.18 -23.32
N VAL A 108 2.31 19.72 -23.05
CA VAL A 108 3.40 20.56 -22.51
C VAL A 108 3.70 21.74 -23.42
N ILE A 109 3.90 21.47 -24.72
CA ILE A 109 4.20 22.51 -25.71
C ILE A 109 3.09 23.56 -25.74
N PHE A 110 1.84 23.10 -25.73
CA PHE A 110 0.69 23.99 -25.73
C PHE A 110 0.64 24.88 -24.48
N TRP A 111 0.77 24.31 -23.28
CA TRP A 111 0.72 25.09 -22.04
C TRP A 111 1.87 26.09 -21.91
N VAL A 112 3.06 25.75 -22.38
CA VAL A 112 4.18 26.70 -22.46
C VAL A 112 3.85 27.87 -23.40
N ILE A 113 3.28 27.60 -24.57
CA ILE A 113 2.87 28.64 -25.53
C ILE A 113 1.82 29.57 -24.91
N VAL A 114 0.79 29.01 -24.28
CA VAL A 114 -0.27 29.80 -23.62
C VAL A 114 0.32 30.65 -22.48
N PHE A 115 1.16 30.06 -21.63
CA PHE A 115 1.79 30.79 -20.53
C PHE A 115 2.64 31.97 -21.02
N ILE A 116 3.43 31.75 -22.09
CA ILE A 116 4.25 32.80 -22.71
C ILE A 116 3.33 33.91 -23.25
N LEU A 117 2.32 33.57 -24.05
CA LEU A 117 1.40 34.54 -24.65
C LEU A 117 0.74 35.43 -23.59
N PHE A 118 0.20 34.85 -22.52
CA PHE A 118 -0.43 35.62 -21.44
C PHE A 118 0.56 36.34 -20.52
N SER A 119 1.87 36.11 -20.69
CA SER A 119 2.95 36.80 -19.98
C SER A 119 3.60 37.91 -20.81
N LEU A 120 3.33 37.98 -22.11
CA LEU A 120 3.91 38.97 -23.00
C LEU A 120 3.45 40.41 -22.65
N PRO A 121 4.37 41.40 -22.64
CA PRO A 121 4.04 42.79 -22.30
C PRO A 121 2.91 43.43 -23.14
N PRO A 122 2.82 43.22 -24.47
CA PRO A 122 1.74 43.79 -25.28
C PRO A 122 0.35 43.26 -24.89
N ILE A 123 0.24 41.95 -24.64
CA ILE A 123 -1.00 41.32 -24.18
C ILE A 123 -1.38 41.80 -22.78
N ARG A 124 -0.40 41.95 -21.87
CA ARG A 124 -0.63 42.56 -20.54
C ARG A 124 -1.09 44.02 -20.61
N ARG A 125 -0.58 44.81 -21.55
CA ARG A 125 -1.03 46.20 -21.76
C ARG A 125 -2.47 46.25 -22.28
N PHE A 126 -2.80 45.39 -23.24
CA PHE A 126 -4.15 45.24 -23.77
C PHE A 126 -5.16 44.87 -22.66
N MET A 127 -4.82 43.91 -21.80
CA MET A 127 -5.69 43.54 -20.66
C MET A 127 -5.81 44.62 -19.57
N ARG A 128 -4.96 45.66 -19.60
CA ARG A 128 -5.00 46.79 -18.66
C ARG A 128 -5.69 48.04 -19.25
N SER A 129 -5.96 48.08 -20.56
CA SER A 129 -6.45 49.29 -21.23
C SER A 129 -7.91 49.64 -20.94
N ASP A 130 -8.68 48.74 -20.33
CA ASP A 130 -10.06 49.01 -19.87
C ASP A 130 -10.12 49.71 -18.50
N GLN A 131 -8.98 50.07 -17.89
CA GLN A 131 -8.95 50.98 -16.73
C GLN A 131 -8.83 52.43 -17.21
N PRO A 132 -9.65 53.37 -16.70
CA PRO A 132 -9.66 54.75 -17.16
C PRO A 132 -8.27 55.41 -17.00
N ASP A 133 -7.88 56.07 -18.09
CA ASP A 133 -6.64 56.78 -18.39
C ASP A 133 -5.82 57.26 -17.17
N GLN A 134 -4.70 56.60 -16.90
CA GLN A 134 -3.61 57.15 -16.08
C GLN A 134 -2.69 57.99 -16.97
N SER A 135 -3.15 59.20 -17.32
CA SER A 135 -2.26 60.16 -17.95
C SER A 135 -1.19 60.63 -16.95
N ARG A 136 0.06 60.44 -17.35
CA ARG A 136 1.32 61.01 -16.79
C ARG A 136 1.63 60.72 -15.32
N ILE A 137 2.44 59.67 -15.10
CA ILE A 137 3.34 59.62 -13.95
C ILE A 137 4.76 59.73 -14.48
N THR A 138 5.30 60.95 -14.44
CA THR A 138 6.74 61.21 -14.53
C THR A 138 7.44 60.56 -13.34
N MET A 139 8.61 59.97 -13.60
CA MET A 139 9.50 59.41 -12.58
C MET A 139 9.94 60.51 -11.60
N GLU A 140 9.27 60.65 -10.47
CA GLU A 140 9.86 61.29 -9.29
C GLU A 140 9.17 60.80 -8.02
N THR A 141 9.96 60.16 -7.16
CA THR A 141 9.63 59.67 -5.80
C THR A 141 8.58 58.55 -5.70
N ALA A 142 9.06 57.34 -5.40
CA ALA A 142 8.26 56.21 -4.97
C ALA A 142 7.71 56.47 -3.55
N SER A 143 6.70 57.34 -3.44
CA SER A 143 5.83 57.39 -2.28
C SER A 143 4.67 56.42 -2.51
N LEU A 144 4.41 55.54 -1.53
CA LEU A 144 3.26 54.65 -1.54
C LEU A 144 1.99 55.48 -1.81
N PRO A 145 1.11 55.08 -2.73
CA PRO A 145 -0.08 55.85 -3.05
C PRO A 145 -0.95 55.97 -1.78
N ARG A 146 -1.26 57.21 -1.38
CA ARG A 146 -2.14 57.48 -0.22
C ARG A 146 -3.52 56.87 -0.47
N GLY A 147 -3.92 55.94 0.39
CA GLY A 147 -5.25 55.31 0.40
C GLY A 147 -5.44 54.46 1.66
N THR A 148 -6.70 54.20 2.04
CA THR A 148 -7.04 53.35 3.19
C THR A 148 -6.84 51.89 2.80
N TYR A 149 -5.89 51.20 3.44
CA TYR A 149 -5.61 49.79 3.16
C TYR A 149 -6.71 48.90 3.75
N LEU A 150 -7.11 47.86 3.00
CA LEU A 150 -8.17 46.95 3.44
C LEU A 150 -7.69 46.16 4.67
N ARG A 151 -8.46 46.21 5.76
CA ARG A 151 -8.20 45.43 6.97
C ARG A 151 -8.32 43.93 6.61
N ILE A 152 -7.22 43.18 6.72
CA ILE A 152 -7.21 41.75 6.43
C ILE A 152 -8.25 41.06 7.32
N HIS A 153 -9.20 40.36 6.71
CA HIS A 153 -10.23 39.65 7.46
C HIS A 153 -9.57 38.55 8.31
N PRO A 154 -9.95 38.37 9.59
CA PRO A 154 -9.32 37.37 10.48
C PRO A 154 -9.27 35.97 9.88
N LEU A 155 -10.30 35.58 9.12
CA LEU A 155 -10.34 34.30 8.40
C LEU A 155 -9.18 34.08 7.41
N PHE A 156 -8.62 35.13 6.81
CA PHE A 156 -7.45 34.99 5.94
C PHE A 156 -6.18 34.69 6.75
N ILE A 157 -6.03 35.32 7.93
CA ILE A 157 -4.93 35.01 8.84
C ILE A 157 -5.06 33.56 9.32
N VAL A 158 -6.28 33.14 9.69
CA VAL A 158 -6.57 31.75 10.04
C VAL A 158 -6.19 30.80 8.89
N PHE A 159 -6.60 31.10 7.66
CA PHE A 159 -6.25 30.28 6.48
C PHE A 159 -4.74 30.18 6.23
N VAL A 160 -4.00 31.29 6.32
CA VAL A 160 -2.54 31.29 6.14
C VAL A 160 -1.86 30.52 7.26
N LEU A 161 -2.31 30.69 8.51
CA LEU A 161 -1.78 29.97 9.66
C LEU A 161 -2.10 28.47 9.60
N SER A 162 -3.32 28.07 9.20
CA SER A 162 -3.67 26.66 9.05
C SER A 162 -2.97 26.01 7.86
N SER A 163 -2.75 26.74 6.76
CA SER A 163 -1.93 26.27 5.63
C SER A 163 -0.46 26.10 6.01
N ALA A 164 0.10 27.02 6.78
CA ALA A 164 1.46 26.94 7.29
C ALA A 164 1.61 25.81 8.33
N LEU A 165 0.63 25.65 9.22
CA LEU A 165 0.59 24.55 10.18
C LEU A 165 0.51 23.20 9.46
N LEU A 166 -0.33 23.07 8.43
CA LEU A 166 -0.44 21.85 7.62
C LEU A 166 0.89 21.55 6.91
N PHE A 167 1.56 22.57 6.36
CA PHE A 167 2.87 22.43 5.74
C PHE A 167 3.95 21.99 6.75
N ILE A 168 3.98 22.58 7.95
CA ILE A 168 4.89 22.21 9.04
C ILE A 168 4.61 20.78 9.51
N LEU A 169 3.34 20.43 9.73
CA LEU A 169 2.95 19.08 10.11
C LEU A 169 3.40 18.07 9.05
N ILE A 170 3.31 18.37 7.76
CA ILE A 170 3.69 17.44 6.68
C ILE A 170 5.22 17.30 6.52
N TRP A 171 5.99 18.38 6.68
CA TRP A 171 7.41 18.42 6.30
C TRP A 171 8.41 18.49 7.47
N VAL A 172 8.01 19.02 8.62
CA VAL A 172 8.91 19.22 9.77
C VAL A 172 8.82 18.04 10.74
N ILE A 173 7.67 17.39 10.81
CA ILE A 173 7.53 16.15 11.56
C ILE A 173 7.97 15.02 10.63
N ASP A 174 9.09 14.40 10.99
CA ASP A 174 9.55 13.16 10.38
C ASP A 174 8.64 12.02 10.85
N TRP A 175 7.45 11.94 10.25
CA TRP A 175 6.48 10.90 10.56
C TRP A 175 7.04 9.51 10.28
N GLU A 176 8.00 9.37 9.35
CA GLU A 176 8.65 8.09 9.07
C GLU A 176 9.49 7.64 10.28
N ALA A 177 10.31 8.54 10.84
CA ALA A 177 11.08 8.27 12.05
C ALA A 177 10.22 8.18 13.32
N GLN A 178 9.15 8.99 13.44
CA GLN A 178 8.28 8.98 14.62
C GLN A 178 7.34 7.77 14.67
N THR A 179 6.89 7.28 13.52
CA THR A 179 6.01 6.11 13.45
C THR A 179 6.78 4.80 13.28
N ARG A 180 8.04 4.85 12.82
CA ARG A 180 8.90 3.68 12.51
C ARG A 180 8.23 2.66 11.56
N ILE A 181 7.21 3.10 10.81
CA ILE A 181 6.38 2.23 9.97
C ILE A 181 7.14 1.68 8.74
N TYR A 182 8.25 2.32 8.34
CA TYR A 182 8.97 2.05 7.08
C TYR A 182 10.42 1.60 7.24
N SER A 183 10.86 1.11 8.40
CA SER A 183 12.14 0.40 8.40
C SER A 183 11.96 -0.86 7.56
N GLU A 184 12.37 -0.78 6.29
CA GLU A 184 12.21 -1.85 5.31
C GLU A 184 12.81 -3.15 5.87
N PRO A 185 12.04 -4.24 6.02
CA PRO A 185 12.66 -5.54 6.10
C PRO A 185 13.23 -5.83 4.72
N ASN A 186 14.54 -5.68 4.53
CA ASN A 186 15.22 -6.19 3.33
C ASN A 186 15.19 -7.72 3.37
N GLY A 187 14.06 -8.29 2.98
CA GLY A 187 13.81 -9.72 2.99
C GLY A 187 13.28 -10.16 1.67
N GLY A 188 14.10 -10.21 0.62
CA GLY A 188 13.73 -10.85 -0.64
C GLY A 188 13.63 -12.39 -0.54
N GLY A 189 13.20 -12.90 0.63
CA GLY A 189 13.10 -14.30 1.02
C GLY A 189 14.02 -15.24 0.28
N ILE A 190 15.31 -15.23 0.60
CA ILE A 190 16.30 -16.11 -0.03
C ILE A 190 16.58 -17.32 0.86
N SER A 191 16.63 -18.51 0.26
CA SER A 191 17.02 -19.75 0.95
C SER A 191 18.52 -19.83 1.21
N SER A 192 19.32 -18.98 0.55
CA SER A 192 20.78 -18.93 0.70
C SER A 192 21.28 -17.49 0.77
N TYR A 193 22.21 -17.21 1.68
CA TYR A 193 22.84 -15.90 1.86
C TYR A 193 24.35 -16.01 2.01
N VAL A 194 25.07 -15.02 1.49
CA VAL A 194 26.52 -14.86 1.64
C VAL A 194 26.78 -13.42 2.10
N SER A 195 27.51 -13.24 3.22
CA SER A 195 27.59 -11.95 3.90
C SER A 195 28.29 -10.83 3.10
N GLU A 196 29.35 -11.18 2.37
CA GLU A 196 30.03 -10.29 1.42
C GLU A 196 30.56 -11.11 0.24
N SER A 197 30.36 -10.63 -0.99
CA SER A 197 30.76 -11.35 -2.21
C SER A 197 32.28 -11.47 -2.40
N ASN A 198 33.06 -10.54 -1.84
CA ASN A 198 34.51 -10.51 -2.02
C ASN A 198 35.28 -11.18 -0.88
N ARG A 199 34.74 -11.16 0.35
CA ARG A 199 35.32 -11.77 1.56
C ARG A 199 34.19 -12.18 2.52
N PRO A 200 33.51 -13.31 2.25
CA PRO A 200 32.39 -13.71 3.08
C PRO A 200 32.87 -14.06 4.49
N ALA A 201 32.17 -13.56 5.50
CA ALA A 201 32.34 -13.95 6.90
C ALA A 201 31.53 -15.22 7.21
N ILE A 202 30.32 -15.31 6.63
CA ILE A 202 29.43 -16.47 6.74
C ILE A 202 28.68 -16.74 5.42
N THR A 203 28.39 -18.01 5.19
CA THR A 203 27.35 -18.45 4.24
C THR A 203 26.26 -19.19 5.02
N VAL A 204 25.00 -18.93 4.71
CA VAL A 204 23.85 -19.54 5.38
C VAL A 204 22.94 -20.16 4.34
N ASN A 205 22.55 -21.41 4.55
CA ASN A 205 21.52 -22.11 3.78
C ASN A 205 20.36 -22.48 4.71
N VAL A 206 19.14 -22.31 4.23
CA VAL A 206 17.91 -22.57 4.97
C VAL A 206 17.01 -23.47 4.14
N ASP A 207 16.65 -24.60 4.72
CA ASP A 207 15.62 -25.52 4.22
C ASP A 207 14.44 -25.52 5.20
N GLY A 208 13.20 -25.39 4.71
CA GLY A 208 12.01 -25.18 5.56
C GLY A 208 11.77 -23.74 6.05
N GLY A 209 12.46 -22.76 5.45
CA GLY A 209 12.28 -21.34 5.73
C GLY A 209 13.07 -20.44 4.79
N PHE A 210 13.14 -19.15 5.11
CA PHE A 210 13.90 -18.17 4.33
C PHE A 210 14.55 -17.11 5.20
N ILE A 211 15.59 -16.48 4.64
CA ILE A 211 16.29 -15.37 5.28
C ILE A 211 15.48 -14.09 5.05
N TYR A 212 14.92 -13.60 6.15
CA TYR A 212 14.02 -12.44 6.18
C TYR A 212 14.77 -11.11 6.28
N ASN A 213 15.92 -11.08 6.95
CA ASN A 213 16.77 -9.90 7.00
C ASN A 213 18.19 -10.28 7.44
N THR A 214 19.18 -9.54 6.98
CA THR A 214 20.56 -9.65 7.42
C THR A 214 21.03 -8.29 7.94
N GLY A 215 21.39 -8.25 9.22
CA GLY A 215 21.92 -7.05 9.85
C GLY A 215 23.44 -7.07 9.79
N ALA A 216 24.03 -6.19 8.97
CA ALA A 216 25.43 -5.82 9.17
C ALA A 216 25.50 -4.92 10.41
N VAL A 217 26.29 -5.32 11.41
CA VAL A 217 26.74 -4.52 12.57
C VAL A 217 25.74 -3.44 13.00
N LEU A 218 24.78 -3.84 13.86
CA LEU A 218 24.09 -2.99 14.83
C LEU A 218 23.95 -1.52 14.42
N SER A 219 22.82 -1.16 13.79
CA SER A 219 22.35 0.21 13.91
C SER A 219 22.29 0.54 15.42
N GLN A 220 22.83 1.70 15.79
CA GLN A 220 22.73 2.26 17.15
C GLN A 220 21.27 2.66 17.43
N ASP A 221 20.34 1.71 17.39
CA ASP A 221 18.98 1.92 17.90
C ASP A 221 19.04 1.88 19.42
N SER A 222 19.31 3.04 20.00
CA SER A 222 19.43 3.32 21.44
C SER A 222 18.16 3.07 22.27
N ASP A 223 17.09 2.55 21.66
CA ASP A 223 15.80 2.30 22.34
C ASP A 223 15.40 0.82 22.42
N SER A 224 16.17 -0.10 21.81
CA SER A 224 16.02 -1.52 22.16
C SER A 224 16.79 -1.73 23.46
N PRO A 225 16.16 -2.20 24.55
CA PRO A 225 16.88 -2.41 25.80
C PRO A 225 18.01 -3.40 25.49
N SER A 226 19.25 -2.89 25.49
CA SER A 226 20.43 -3.72 25.35
C SER A 226 20.52 -4.59 26.58
N LEU A 227 19.86 -5.74 26.52
CA LEU A 227 19.63 -6.67 27.62
C LEU A 227 20.89 -7.49 27.99
N PHE A 228 22.06 -7.15 27.42
CA PHE A 228 23.34 -7.82 27.62
C PHE A 228 24.52 -6.83 27.54
N SER A 229 25.51 -7.00 28.42
CA SER A 229 26.81 -6.29 28.35
C SER A 229 27.66 -6.90 27.23
N ARG A 230 28.00 -6.11 26.21
CA ARG A 230 28.81 -6.54 25.06
C ARG A 230 30.30 -6.58 25.36
N SER A 231 30.98 -7.58 24.81
CA SER A 231 32.35 -7.43 24.29
C SER A 231 32.21 -7.16 22.79
N GLU A 232 32.58 -5.98 22.30
CA GLU A 232 32.37 -5.52 20.91
C GLU A 232 33.30 -6.19 19.88
N THR A 233 34.21 -7.09 20.27
CA THR A 233 35.33 -7.52 19.41
C THR A 233 35.08 -8.75 18.54
N ASP A 234 34.06 -9.57 18.81
CA ASP A 234 33.90 -10.90 18.17
C ASP A 234 32.51 -11.13 17.51
N PHE A 235 31.74 -10.10 17.14
CA PHE A 235 30.40 -10.27 16.56
C PHE A 235 30.41 -10.43 15.04
N CYS A 236 29.99 -11.59 14.52
CA CYS A 236 29.99 -11.89 13.09
C CYS A 236 28.76 -11.34 12.35
N GLY A 237 27.64 -11.08 13.04
CA GLY A 237 26.44 -10.51 12.42
C GLY A 237 25.12 -11.00 13.02
N GLU A 238 24.02 -10.49 12.48
CA GLU A 238 22.65 -10.93 12.82
C GLU A 238 21.94 -11.46 11.57
N ILE A 239 21.33 -12.63 11.67
CA ILE A 239 20.43 -13.19 10.67
C ILE A 239 19.03 -13.35 11.24
N LYS A 240 18.04 -12.84 10.52
CA LYS A 240 16.62 -13.05 10.81
C LYS A 240 16.07 -14.06 9.82
N LEU A 241 15.49 -15.13 10.33
CA LEU A 241 14.94 -16.24 9.58
C LEU A 241 13.43 -16.30 9.82
N LYS A 242 12.65 -16.49 8.76
CA LYS A 242 11.20 -16.72 8.87
C LYS A 242 10.90 -18.12 8.34
N MET A 243 10.25 -18.91 9.17
CA MET A 243 9.93 -20.30 8.88
C MET A 243 8.75 -20.40 7.92
N THR A 244 8.83 -21.31 6.95
CA THR A 244 7.71 -21.68 6.05
C THR A 244 7.17 -23.07 6.37
N ALA A 245 7.81 -23.77 7.31
CA ALA A 245 7.44 -25.09 7.77
C ALA A 245 7.59 -25.17 9.31
N PRO A 246 6.87 -26.08 9.98
CA PRO A 246 7.08 -26.34 11.42
C PRO A 246 8.49 -26.90 11.74
N SER A 247 9.14 -27.49 10.75
CA SER A 247 10.53 -27.96 10.82
C SER A 247 11.41 -27.21 9.82
N ALA A 248 12.65 -26.93 10.18
CA ALA A 248 13.66 -26.42 9.24
C ALA A 248 15.04 -26.91 9.59
N GLN A 249 15.92 -26.92 8.60
CA GLN A 249 17.35 -27.10 8.78
C GLN A 249 18.08 -25.85 8.29
N ILE A 250 18.90 -25.29 9.16
CA ILE A 250 19.73 -24.13 8.88
C ILE A 250 21.19 -24.57 8.95
N THR A 251 21.91 -24.43 7.85
CA THR A 251 23.33 -24.75 7.78
C THR A 251 24.14 -23.47 7.62
N VAL A 252 25.08 -23.25 8.54
CA VAL A 252 25.97 -22.09 8.55
C VAL A 252 27.40 -22.55 8.28
N TYR A 253 28.03 -21.93 7.29
CA TYR A 253 29.44 -22.11 6.94
C TYR A 253 30.22 -20.83 7.31
N PRO A 254 30.89 -20.81 8.48
CA PRO A 254 31.68 -19.67 8.93
C PRO A 254 33.09 -19.66 8.31
N TYR A 255 33.51 -18.48 7.86
CA TYR A 255 34.87 -18.19 7.41
C TYR A 255 35.67 -17.40 8.45
N GLU A 256 34.98 -16.76 9.40
CA GLU A 256 35.55 -16.09 10.56
C GLU A 256 34.93 -16.66 11.85
N SER A 257 35.69 -16.63 12.95
CA SER A 257 35.20 -17.06 14.26
C SER A 257 34.59 -15.87 15.00
N GLY A 258 33.54 -16.13 15.78
CA GLY A 258 32.87 -15.12 16.59
C GLY A 258 31.46 -15.54 16.97
N THR A 259 30.62 -14.59 17.34
CA THR A 259 29.22 -14.83 17.73
C THR A 259 28.28 -14.41 16.60
N LEU A 260 27.41 -15.32 16.19
CA LEU A 260 26.32 -15.10 15.24
C LEU A 260 24.99 -15.02 15.99
N ARG A 261 24.25 -13.93 15.80
CA ARG A 261 22.88 -13.82 16.31
C ARG A 261 21.88 -14.36 15.32
N MET A 262 21.03 -15.28 15.75
CA MET A 262 19.93 -15.83 14.97
C MET A 262 18.60 -15.43 15.60
N VAL A 263 17.73 -14.83 14.79
CA VAL A 263 16.35 -14.47 15.16
C VAL A 263 15.41 -15.35 14.34
N LEU A 264 14.76 -16.32 14.98
CA LEU A 264 13.86 -17.29 14.37
C LEU A 264 12.41 -16.83 14.53
N LEU A 265 11.77 -16.45 13.43
CA LEU A 265 10.38 -15.99 13.37
C LEU A 265 9.46 -17.09 12.84
N ASN A 266 8.17 -17.00 13.15
CA ASN A 266 7.16 -17.98 12.71
C ASN A 266 7.42 -19.41 13.24
N MET A 267 8.02 -19.50 14.43
CA MET A 267 8.31 -20.76 15.12
C MET A 267 7.06 -21.35 15.77
N PRO A 268 6.89 -22.69 15.79
CA PRO A 268 5.85 -23.34 16.58
C PRO A 268 5.99 -23.01 18.08
N ARG A 269 4.87 -22.88 18.79
CA ARG A 269 4.79 -22.50 20.22
C ARG A 269 5.65 -23.37 21.15
N TYR A 270 5.92 -24.62 20.77
CA TYR A 270 6.73 -25.57 21.52
C TYR A 270 7.94 -26.10 20.73
N GLY A 271 8.34 -25.42 19.65
CA GLY A 271 9.42 -25.86 18.77
C GLY A 271 10.70 -26.22 19.54
N ARG A 272 11.29 -27.36 19.20
CA ARG A 272 12.57 -27.83 19.74
C ARG A 272 13.70 -27.36 18.82
N LEU A 273 14.81 -26.99 19.43
CA LEU A 273 16.00 -26.51 18.73
C LEU A 273 17.16 -27.46 19.01
N ILE A 274 17.70 -28.04 17.95
CA ILE A 274 18.82 -28.97 18.01
C ILE A 274 20.00 -28.30 17.30
N LEU A 275 21.00 -27.89 18.08
CA LEU A 275 22.21 -27.27 17.57
C LEU A 275 23.32 -28.32 17.56
N ASN A 276 23.87 -28.63 16.39
CA ASN A 276 24.92 -29.62 16.18
C ASN A 276 24.59 -30.99 16.82
N GLY A 277 23.33 -31.41 16.75
CA GLY A 277 22.85 -32.67 17.32
C GLY A 277 22.48 -32.62 18.81
N GLU A 278 22.69 -31.49 19.49
CA GLU A 278 22.30 -31.31 20.89
C GLU A 278 21.06 -30.42 21.02
N GLU A 279 20.04 -30.90 21.73
CA GLU A 279 18.87 -30.09 22.05
C GLU A 279 19.26 -28.95 23.00
N LYS A 280 19.10 -27.72 22.55
CA LYS A 280 19.34 -26.53 23.37
C LYS A 280 18.06 -26.19 24.14
N ARG A 281 18.18 -26.16 25.46
CA ARG A 281 17.13 -25.71 26.40
C ARG A 281 17.55 -24.48 27.21
N ASP A 282 18.86 -24.33 27.47
CA ASP A 282 19.44 -23.22 28.21
C ASP A 282 19.94 -22.10 27.28
N GLY A 283 19.84 -20.84 27.72
CA GLY A 283 20.34 -19.66 26.97
C GLY A 283 19.42 -19.16 25.85
N LEU A 284 18.37 -19.91 25.53
CA LEU A 284 17.29 -19.49 24.64
C LEU A 284 16.47 -18.41 25.32
N ARG A 285 16.69 -17.14 24.94
CA ARG A 285 15.70 -16.11 25.18
C ARG A 285 14.68 -16.17 24.06
N VAL A 286 13.65 -16.98 24.28
CA VAL A 286 12.35 -16.68 23.69
C VAL A 286 12.07 -15.25 24.12
N SER A 287 11.98 -14.30 23.19
CA SER A 287 11.35 -13.02 23.52
C SER A 287 10.00 -13.45 24.06
N GLU A 288 9.83 -13.39 25.39
CA GLU A 288 8.62 -13.88 26.04
C GLU A 288 7.49 -13.19 25.32
N SER A 289 6.85 -13.98 24.47
CA SER A 289 5.66 -13.58 23.77
C SER A 289 4.77 -13.11 24.90
N ARG A 290 4.38 -11.83 24.94
CA ARG A 290 3.54 -11.26 26.01
C ARG A 290 2.26 -12.05 26.28
N TRP A 291 1.98 -13.04 25.45
CA TRP A 291 0.97 -14.09 25.55
C TRP A 291 1.12 -15.04 26.76
N THR A 292 1.93 -14.73 27.77
CA THR A 292 1.96 -15.43 29.08
C THR A 292 0.81 -14.96 29.98
N GLY A 293 -0.43 -15.07 29.49
CA GLY A 293 -1.65 -14.94 30.30
C GLY A 293 -2.05 -13.50 30.70
N GLU A 294 -3.36 -13.24 30.59
CA GLU A 294 -4.10 -12.05 31.05
C GLU A 294 -4.09 -10.74 30.24
N GLU A 295 -3.17 -10.47 29.29
CA GLU A 295 -3.40 -9.39 28.30
C GLU A 295 -4.45 -9.85 27.27
N THR A 296 -5.72 -9.67 27.62
CA THR A 296 -6.89 -10.05 26.80
C THR A 296 -6.80 -9.43 25.41
N ILE A 297 -6.68 -10.23 24.35
CA ILE A 297 -6.97 -9.75 23.00
C ILE A 297 -8.44 -9.35 23.02
N THR A 298 -8.71 -8.07 22.83
CA THR A 298 -10.08 -7.58 22.74
C THR A 298 -10.66 -7.80 21.34
N GLY A 299 -9.82 -8.20 20.39
CA GLY A 299 -10.19 -8.42 18.99
C GLY A 299 -10.39 -7.12 18.23
N THR A 300 -9.83 -6.01 18.71
CA THR A 300 -10.04 -4.69 18.13
C THR A 300 -8.89 -4.28 17.22
N VAL A 301 -9.23 -3.62 16.11
CA VAL A 301 -8.24 -3.10 15.14
C VAL A 301 -7.34 -2.03 15.76
N ASP A 302 -7.87 -1.26 16.73
CA ASP A 302 -7.08 -0.26 17.47
C ASP A 302 -5.90 -0.89 18.24
N GLN A 303 -6.05 -2.13 18.74
CA GLN A 303 -4.93 -2.84 19.38
C GLN A 303 -3.81 -3.16 18.39
N ILE A 304 -4.14 -3.52 17.15
CA ILE A 304 -3.15 -3.77 16.08
C ILE A 304 -2.43 -2.48 15.71
N LEU A 305 -3.16 -1.36 15.60
CA LEU A 305 -2.61 -0.06 15.26
C LEU A 305 -1.75 0.55 16.38
N CYS A 306 -2.09 0.28 17.65
CA CYS A 306 -1.34 0.74 18.81
C CYS A 306 -0.19 -0.17 19.21
N ALA A 307 -0.18 -1.43 18.75
CA ALA A 307 0.99 -2.29 18.89
C ALA A 307 2.14 -1.64 18.10
N ARG A 308 3.19 -1.22 18.80
CA ARG A 308 4.43 -0.76 18.16
C ARG A 308 4.87 -1.83 17.18
N HIS A 309 4.68 -1.58 15.89
CA HIS A 309 5.34 -2.33 14.84
C HIS A 309 6.82 -2.51 15.21
N LEU A 310 7.33 -3.74 15.06
CA LEU A 310 8.75 -4.03 14.79
C LEU A 310 9.78 -4.14 15.95
N THR A 311 9.45 -4.42 17.21
CA THR A 311 10.53 -4.68 18.22
C THR A 311 10.34 -5.81 19.23
N LEU A 312 9.16 -6.42 19.34
CA LEU A 312 9.03 -7.67 20.10
C LEU A 312 8.92 -8.81 19.11
N SER A 313 10.07 -9.36 18.75
CA SER A 313 10.18 -10.53 17.89
C SER A 313 9.38 -11.65 18.53
N ASN A 314 8.20 -11.98 18.00
CA ASN A 314 7.56 -13.26 18.31
C ASN A 314 8.41 -14.34 17.64
N GLY A 315 9.37 -14.84 18.41
CA GLY A 315 10.45 -15.62 17.88
C GLY A 315 11.51 -15.94 18.92
N VAL A 316 12.42 -16.81 18.53
CA VAL A 316 13.54 -17.21 19.36
C VAL A 316 14.76 -16.41 18.95
N ILE A 317 15.41 -15.78 19.93
CA ILE A 317 16.72 -15.17 19.73
C ILE A 317 17.75 -16.07 20.38
N MET A 318 18.75 -16.47 19.61
CA MET A 318 19.90 -17.21 20.09
C MET A 318 21.19 -16.61 19.57
N ASP A 319 22.15 -16.46 20.46
CA ASP A 319 23.53 -16.12 20.12
C ASP A 319 24.31 -17.43 20.09
N VAL A 320 24.98 -17.72 18.98
CA VAL A 320 25.73 -18.96 18.76
C VAL A 320 27.17 -18.61 18.44
N ASP A 321 28.10 -19.22 19.16
CA ASP A 321 29.52 -19.12 18.83
C ASP A 321 29.84 -20.01 17.63
N ILE A 322 30.46 -19.42 16.63
CA ILE A 322 30.88 -20.05 15.38
C ILE A 322 32.40 -20.02 15.27
N THR A 323 32.98 -21.10 14.75
CA THR A 323 34.43 -21.24 14.55
C THR A 323 34.72 -21.31 13.06
N ALA A 324 35.65 -20.49 12.57
CA ALA A 324 36.07 -20.49 11.17
C ALA A 324 36.44 -21.92 10.69
N GLY A 325 35.80 -22.36 9.61
CA GLY A 325 36.02 -23.68 9.00
C GLY A 325 35.19 -24.82 9.60
N GLU A 326 34.45 -24.61 10.68
CA GLU A 326 33.56 -25.62 11.28
C GLU A 326 32.10 -25.35 10.87
N THR A 327 31.48 -26.31 10.18
CA THR A 327 30.06 -26.17 9.79
C THR A 327 29.17 -26.30 11.00
N MET A 328 28.20 -25.38 11.14
CA MET A 328 27.18 -25.42 12.18
C MET A 328 25.83 -25.78 11.55
N THR A 329 25.10 -26.68 12.20
CA THR A 329 23.75 -27.07 11.79
C THR A 329 22.80 -26.80 12.94
N LEU A 330 21.73 -26.06 12.65
CA LEU A 330 20.60 -25.85 13.53
C LEU A 330 19.36 -26.51 12.92
N GLU A 331 18.82 -27.49 13.62
CA GLU A 331 17.55 -28.12 13.26
C GLU A 331 16.44 -27.60 14.17
N ILE A 332 15.34 -27.22 13.55
CA ILE A 332 14.12 -26.78 14.19
C ILE A 332 13.12 -27.91 13.98
N LEU A 333 12.54 -28.39 15.07
CA LEU A 333 11.52 -29.44 15.06
C LEU A 333 10.26 -28.97 15.77
N PRO A 334 9.07 -29.46 15.39
CA PRO A 334 7.87 -29.21 16.15
C PRO A 334 7.96 -29.77 17.56
N GLY A 335 7.32 -29.08 18.51
CA GLY A 335 7.28 -29.47 19.91
C GLY A 335 6.42 -30.69 20.22
N ALA A 336 6.79 -31.39 21.29
CA ALA A 336 6.15 -32.66 21.70
C ALA A 336 4.99 -32.51 22.72
N GLU A 337 4.71 -31.33 23.28
CA GLU A 337 3.66 -31.20 24.31
C GLU A 337 2.28 -30.86 23.74
N LYS A 338 1.60 -31.90 23.24
CA LYS A 338 0.18 -32.18 23.49
C LYS A 338 0.12 -33.68 23.77
N THR A 339 -0.34 -34.05 24.95
CA THR A 339 -0.28 -35.42 25.51
C THR A 339 -1.21 -36.44 24.85
N ASP A 340 -1.73 -36.14 23.66
CA ASP A 340 -2.32 -37.12 22.75
C ASP A 340 -1.41 -37.22 21.52
N GLN A 341 -0.65 -38.32 21.44
CA GLN A 341 0.15 -38.65 20.27
C GLN A 341 -0.76 -38.56 19.03
N ASP A 342 -0.39 -37.69 18.08
CA ASP A 342 -0.98 -37.53 16.75
C ASP A 342 -2.27 -36.69 16.59
N SER A 343 -2.59 -35.77 17.52
CA SER A 343 -3.57 -34.69 17.24
C SER A 343 -2.92 -33.33 16.94
N PHE A 344 -3.53 -32.54 16.06
CA PHE A 344 -3.27 -31.10 15.91
C PHE A 344 -4.46 -30.38 15.27
N ARG A 345 -4.50 -29.06 15.42
CA ARG A 345 -5.58 -28.18 14.94
C ARG A 345 -5.03 -27.02 14.13
N PHE A 346 -5.73 -26.63 13.09
CA PHE A 346 -5.43 -25.41 12.34
C PHE A 346 -6.71 -24.76 11.82
N ALA A 347 -6.66 -23.45 11.61
CA ALA A 347 -7.72 -22.71 10.96
C ALA A 347 -7.33 -22.34 9.52
N VAL A 348 -8.29 -22.32 8.60
CA VAL A 348 -8.12 -21.88 7.22
C VAL A 348 -9.01 -20.67 6.98
N LEU A 349 -8.37 -19.53 6.71
CA LEU A 349 -9.00 -18.27 6.34
C LEU A 349 -8.70 -17.98 4.87
N SER A 350 -9.57 -17.25 4.18
CA SER A 350 -9.29 -16.74 2.84
C SER A 350 -9.99 -15.40 2.62
N ASP A 351 -9.56 -14.67 1.58
CA ASP A 351 -10.28 -13.50 1.07
C ASP A 351 -10.44 -12.41 2.15
N LEU A 352 -9.32 -12.08 2.81
CA LEU A 352 -9.28 -11.08 3.87
C LEU A 352 -9.48 -9.67 3.32
N HIS A 353 -8.89 -9.35 2.15
CA HIS A 353 -9.11 -8.09 1.41
C HIS A 353 -9.07 -6.84 2.29
N SER A 354 -8.11 -6.76 3.22
CA SER A 354 -8.01 -5.66 4.20
C SER A 354 -9.24 -5.46 5.11
N GLY A 355 -10.10 -6.47 5.28
CA GLY A 355 -11.31 -6.47 6.10
C GLY A 355 -11.07 -6.64 7.60
N TYR A 356 -10.15 -5.86 8.18
CA TYR A 356 -9.65 -6.03 9.56
C TYR A 356 -10.75 -6.05 10.63
N ASN A 357 -11.88 -5.35 10.44
CA ASN A 357 -12.98 -5.35 11.40
C ASN A 357 -13.76 -6.67 11.48
N ILE A 358 -13.56 -7.57 10.50
CA ILE A 358 -14.21 -8.88 10.44
C ILE A 358 -13.23 -9.95 10.93
N PHE A 359 -12.07 -10.09 10.31
CA PHE A 359 -11.19 -11.22 10.63
C PHE A 359 -10.40 -11.06 11.94
N VAL A 360 -10.07 -9.83 12.38
CA VAL A 360 -9.26 -9.63 13.60
C VAL A 360 -9.98 -10.13 14.86
N PRO A 361 -11.27 -9.84 15.08
CA PRO A 361 -12.03 -10.49 16.15
C PRO A 361 -11.93 -12.02 16.12
N GLU A 362 -12.00 -12.62 14.93
CA GLU A 362 -11.96 -14.08 14.78
C GLU A 362 -10.59 -14.68 15.04
N LEU A 363 -9.49 -13.94 14.83
CA LEU A 363 -8.16 -14.38 15.26
C LEU A 363 -8.13 -14.69 16.77
N VAL A 364 -8.90 -13.96 17.59
CA VAL A 364 -9.01 -14.26 19.02
C VAL A 364 -9.71 -15.59 19.27
N ASN A 365 -10.78 -15.88 18.51
CA ASN A 365 -11.53 -17.11 18.64
C ASN A 365 -10.68 -18.32 18.20
N ILE A 366 -9.96 -18.20 17.09
CA ILE A 366 -9.01 -19.21 16.61
C ILE A 366 -7.96 -19.52 17.67
N LEU A 367 -7.41 -18.49 18.31
CA LEU A 367 -6.44 -18.67 19.39
C LEU A 367 -7.05 -19.31 20.65
N ARG A 368 -8.31 -18.98 20.99
CA ARG A 368 -9.04 -19.61 22.11
C ARG A 368 -9.35 -21.09 21.86
N ASN A 369 -9.51 -21.48 20.60
CA ASN A 369 -9.74 -22.87 20.20
C ASN A 369 -8.46 -23.71 20.11
N ASP A 370 -7.33 -23.14 20.54
CA ASP A 370 -6.02 -23.79 20.67
C ASP A 370 -5.50 -24.36 19.33
N ALA A 371 -5.72 -23.60 18.26
CA ALA A 371 -5.12 -23.85 16.96
C ALA A 371 -3.57 -23.85 17.07
N ASP A 372 -2.92 -24.85 16.48
CA ASP A 372 -1.46 -24.98 16.48
C ASP A 372 -0.82 -24.07 15.42
N PHE A 373 -1.54 -23.76 14.34
CA PHE A 373 -1.15 -22.81 13.31
C PHE A 373 -2.35 -22.27 12.52
N LEU A 374 -2.12 -21.23 11.72
CA LEU A 374 -3.09 -20.58 10.85
C LEU A 374 -2.69 -20.74 9.39
N VAL A 375 -3.65 -21.07 8.53
CA VAL A 375 -3.51 -20.97 7.08
C VAL A 375 -4.31 -19.78 6.57
N ILE A 376 -3.67 -18.90 5.80
CA ILE A 376 -4.37 -17.82 5.07
C ILE A 376 -4.25 -18.10 3.58
N ASN A 377 -5.32 -18.59 2.98
CA ASN A 377 -5.37 -19.14 1.63
C ASN A 377 -5.65 -18.06 0.56
N GLY A 378 -4.83 -17.01 0.53
CA GLY A 378 -4.83 -15.97 -0.49
C GLY A 378 -5.79 -14.80 -0.24
N ASP A 379 -5.55 -13.74 -1.01
CA ASP A 379 -6.24 -12.45 -0.98
C ASP A 379 -6.14 -11.78 0.39
N PHE A 380 -4.89 -11.59 0.84
CA PHE A 380 -4.57 -10.74 2.00
C PHE A 380 -4.99 -9.30 1.74
N THR A 381 -4.71 -8.85 0.52
CA THR A 381 -4.87 -7.49 0.07
C THR A 381 -6.04 -7.38 -0.90
N ASN A 382 -6.65 -6.20 -0.99
CA ASN A 382 -7.70 -5.93 -1.96
C ASN A 382 -7.11 -5.42 -3.29
N LEU A 383 -5.95 -4.76 -3.27
CA LEU A 383 -5.33 -4.20 -4.49
C LEU A 383 -3.83 -4.50 -4.61
N GLY A 384 -3.25 -5.35 -3.74
CA GLY A 384 -1.83 -5.69 -3.82
C GLY A 384 -0.87 -4.56 -3.46
N TYR A 385 -1.36 -3.45 -2.88
CA TYR A 385 -0.47 -2.34 -2.54
C TYR A 385 0.45 -2.68 -1.35
N PRO A 386 1.70 -2.18 -1.32
CA PRO A 386 2.64 -2.43 -0.22
C PRO A 386 2.08 -2.06 1.16
N ALA A 387 1.26 -1.00 1.22
CA ALA A 387 0.52 -0.55 2.38
C ALA A 387 -0.37 -1.63 3.01
N GLU A 388 -1.09 -2.39 2.17
CA GLU A 388 -2.00 -3.44 2.61
C GLU A 388 -1.21 -4.62 3.17
N TYR A 389 -0.11 -4.98 2.49
CA TYR A 389 0.81 -6.01 2.96
C TYR A 389 1.46 -5.68 4.29
N MET A 390 1.81 -4.40 4.53
CA MET A 390 2.37 -3.98 5.81
C MET A 390 1.38 -4.21 6.95
N MET A 391 0.12 -3.82 6.76
CA MET A 391 -0.94 -4.05 7.76
C MET A 391 -1.24 -5.54 7.95
N ALA A 392 -1.23 -6.32 6.87
CA ALA A 392 -1.42 -7.77 6.95
C ALA A 392 -0.24 -8.44 7.70
N ALA A 393 0.99 -8.05 7.40
CA ALA A 393 2.19 -8.54 8.07
C ALA A 393 2.16 -8.20 9.56
N ALA A 394 1.79 -6.97 9.91
CA ALA A 394 1.64 -6.56 11.30
C ALA A 394 0.63 -7.40 12.07
N THR A 395 -0.51 -7.69 11.42
CA THR A 395 -1.58 -8.46 12.03
C THR A 395 -1.19 -9.92 12.21
N THR A 396 -0.42 -10.48 11.28
CA THR A 396 0.06 -11.88 11.36
C THR A 396 1.26 -12.04 12.30
N GLU A 397 2.18 -11.07 12.36
CA GLU A 397 3.38 -11.11 13.21
C GLU A 397 3.08 -11.04 14.71
N ILE A 398 1.95 -10.43 15.11
CA ILE A 398 1.54 -10.42 16.53
C ILE A 398 1.00 -11.76 17.01
N LEU A 399 0.63 -12.67 16.10
CA LEU A 399 0.03 -13.94 16.47
C LEU A 399 1.04 -14.84 17.19
N PRO A 400 0.64 -15.53 18.28
CA PRO A 400 1.49 -16.47 19.00
C PRO A 400 1.64 -17.84 18.32
N ILE A 401 0.99 -18.02 17.17
CA ILE A 401 1.00 -19.25 16.38
C ILE A 401 1.53 -18.93 14.98
N PRO A 402 2.19 -19.89 14.31
CA PRO A 402 2.71 -19.65 12.98
C PRO A 402 1.59 -19.49 11.95
N VAL A 403 1.88 -18.70 10.92
CA VAL A 403 0.98 -18.42 9.80
C VAL A 403 1.60 -18.96 8.50
N TYR A 404 0.85 -19.79 7.79
CA TYR A 404 1.22 -20.38 6.50
C TYR A 404 0.33 -19.81 5.39
N PRO A 405 0.87 -18.91 4.55
CA PRO A 405 0.10 -18.20 3.53
C PRO A 405 0.11 -18.91 2.16
N THR A 406 -0.97 -18.77 1.40
CA THR A 406 -1.03 -18.97 -0.07
C THR A 406 -1.22 -17.61 -0.72
N ILE A 407 -0.70 -17.38 -1.93
CA ILE A 407 -0.90 -16.12 -2.66
C ILE A 407 -2.20 -16.13 -3.49
N GLY A 408 -2.99 -15.06 -3.44
CA GLY A 408 -4.21 -14.88 -4.24
C GLY A 408 -4.05 -13.97 -5.47
N ASN A 409 -5.11 -13.75 -6.25
CA ASN A 409 -5.04 -12.90 -7.45
C ASN A 409 -5.02 -11.40 -7.10
N HIS A 410 -5.70 -10.97 -6.04
CA HIS A 410 -5.62 -9.57 -5.61
C HIS A 410 -4.23 -9.23 -5.05
N ASP A 411 -3.55 -10.24 -4.52
CA ASP A 411 -2.22 -10.14 -3.92
C ASP A 411 -1.11 -9.81 -4.93
N VAL A 412 -1.29 -10.14 -6.21
CA VAL A 412 -0.30 -9.84 -7.26
C VAL A 412 -0.55 -8.50 -7.97
N TRP A 413 -1.69 -7.87 -7.74
CA TRP A 413 -2.03 -6.59 -8.36
C TRP A 413 -1.08 -5.48 -7.94
N ASN A 414 -0.93 -4.45 -8.79
CA ASN A 414 -0.08 -3.27 -8.52
C ASN A 414 1.37 -3.61 -8.08
N GLY A 415 1.93 -4.75 -8.54
CA GLY A 415 3.27 -5.21 -8.16
C GLY A 415 3.32 -5.90 -6.79
N GLY A 416 2.17 -6.30 -6.24
CA GLY A 416 2.03 -6.91 -4.93
C GLY A 416 2.79 -8.22 -4.75
N SER A 417 3.11 -8.95 -5.82
CA SER A 417 3.94 -10.16 -5.76
C SER A 417 5.30 -9.93 -5.10
N THR A 418 5.91 -8.75 -5.31
CA THR A 418 7.17 -8.39 -4.63
C THR A 418 6.95 -8.15 -3.14
N SER A 419 5.81 -7.57 -2.77
CA SER A 419 5.44 -7.35 -1.37
C SER A 419 5.08 -8.67 -0.68
N TYR A 420 4.32 -9.55 -1.33
CA TYR A 420 4.05 -10.91 -0.84
C TYR A 420 5.36 -11.62 -0.54
N ASN A 421 6.26 -11.70 -1.54
CA ASN A 421 7.53 -12.40 -1.38
C ASN A 421 8.35 -11.81 -0.22
N LYS A 422 8.31 -10.49 -0.08
CA LYS A 422 8.99 -9.77 0.99
C LYS A 422 8.51 -10.13 2.39
N TYR A 423 7.19 -10.23 2.60
CA TYR A 423 6.62 -10.45 3.93
C TYR A 423 6.34 -11.92 4.26
N TYR A 424 6.03 -12.73 3.25
CA TYR A 424 5.46 -14.07 3.39
C TYR A 424 6.29 -15.18 2.74
N GLY A 425 7.21 -14.84 1.84
CA GLY A 425 8.18 -15.78 1.28
C GLY A 425 7.77 -16.40 -0.07
N PRO A 426 8.09 -17.68 -0.34
CA PRO A 426 7.88 -18.29 -1.64
C PRO A 426 6.39 -18.42 -2.01
N PHE A 427 6.09 -18.42 -3.32
CA PHE A 427 4.72 -18.57 -3.82
C PHE A 427 4.20 -20.01 -3.78
N SER A 428 5.10 -20.99 -3.80
CA SER A 428 4.77 -22.41 -3.68
C SER A 428 5.79 -23.09 -2.78
N TYR A 429 5.32 -23.94 -1.87
CA TYR A 429 6.15 -24.66 -0.91
C TYR A 429 5.35 -25.82 -0.29
N SER A 430 6.03 -26.74 0.38
CA SER A 430 5.40 -27.86 1.08
C SER A 430 6.11 -28.15 2.39
N PHE A 431 5.44 -28.85 3.28
CA PHE A 431 6.05 -29.42 4.49
C PHE A 431 5.29 -30.65 4.98
N VAL A 432 5.92 -31.42 5.86
CA VAL A 432 5.27 -32.52 6.58
C VAL A 432 5.15 -32.14 8.05
N PHE A 433 3.98 -32.33 8.62
CA PHE A 433 3.72 -32.14 10.03
C PHE A 433 2.84 -33.27 10.56
N ARG A 434 3.34 -34.04 11.53
CA ARG A 434 2.64 -35.17 12.16
C ARG A 434 2.02 -36.13 11.11
N GLU A 435 2.87 -36.69 10.25
CA GLU A 435 2.47 -37.65 9.18
C GLU A 435 1.41 -37.10 8.21
N THR A 436 1.28 -35.78 8.11
CA THR A 436 0.40 -35.08 7.17
C THR A 436 1.23 -34.17 6.28
N LYS A 437 1.09 -34.32 4.97
CA LYS A 437 1.73 -33.48 3.95
C LYS A 437 0.86 -32.27 3.66
N PHE A 438 1.46 -31.09 3.70
CA PHE A 438 0.85 -29.81 3.34
C PHE A 438 1.54 -29.29 2.09
N ILE A 439 0.77 -28.94 1.05
CA ILE A 439 1.28 -28.41 -0.21
C ILE A 439 0.55 -27.12 -0.54
N PHE A 440 1.31 -26.05 -0.78
CA PHE A 440 0.79 -24.72 -1.12
C PHE A 440 1.14 -24.39 -2.56
N LEU A 441 0.12 -24.07 -3.36
CA LEU A 441 0.21 -23.79 -4.78
C LEU A 441 0.00 -22.30 -5.07
N ASP A 442 0.70 -21.79 -6.07
CA ASP A 442 0.46 -20.46 -6.62
C ASP A 442 -0.52 -20.55 -7.79
N SER A 443 -1.74 -20.04 -7.57
CA SER A 443 -2.77 -19.86 -8.59
C SER A 443 -3.13 -18.38 -8.81
N SER A 444 -2.33 -17.45 -8.29
CA SER A 444 -2.60 -16.00 -8.33
C SER A 444 -2.76 -15.42 -9.74
N SER A 445 -2.12 -16.05 -10.72
CA SER A 445 -2.22 -15.68 -12.14
C SER A 445 -3.41 -16.31 -12.88
N GLY A 446 -4.20 -17.14 -12.19
CA GLY A 446 -5.29 -17.92 -12.77
C GLY A 446 -4.87 -19.20 -13.49
N ILE A 447 -3.57 -19.53 -13.45
CA ILE A 447 -2.98 -20.78 -13.95
C ILE A 447 -1.92 -21.28 -12.96
N ILE A 448 -1.61 -22.58 -13.02
CA ILE A 448 -0.55 -23.24 -12.24
C ILE A 448 0.76 -23.27 -13.02
N GLY A 449 0.68 -23.61 -14.31
CA GLY A 449 1.82 -23.68 -15.22
C GLY A 449 2.71 -24.92 -15.05
N GLU A 450 3.43 -25.26 -16.12
CA GLU A 450 4.17 -26.53 -16.26
C GLU A 450 5.26 -26.73 -15.18
N ASN A 451 6.04 -25.69 -14.86
CA ASN A 451 7.10 -25.81 -13.86
C ASN A 451 6.55 -26.17 -12.47
N GLN A 452 5.43 -25.54 -12.08
CA GLN A 452 4.80 -25.81 -10.80
C GLN A 452 4.11 -27.18 -10.79
N PHE A 453 3.53 -27.62 -11.91
CA PHE A 453 3.03 -28.99 -12.03
C PHE A 453 4.14 -30.04 -11.87
N ASN A 454 5.29 -29.84 -12.52
CA ASN A 454 6.42 -30.76 -12.39
C ASN A 454 6.93 -30.83 -10.94
N TRP A 455 6.99 -29.68 -10.26
CA TRP A 455 7.31 -29.63 -8.83
C TRP A 455 6.25 -30.35 -7.98
N LEU A 456 4.96 -30.07 -8.19
CA LEU A 456 3.85 -30.72 -7.48
C LEU A 456 3.87 -32.24 -7.66
N ILE A 457 4.14 -32.74 -8.86
CA ILE A 457 4.25 -34.19 -9.10
C ILE A 457 5.40 -34.76 -8.27
N GLY A 458 6.55 -34.09 -8.22
CA GLY A 458 7.66 -34.48 -7.35
C GLY A 458 7.27 -34.52 -5.87
N GLU A 459 6.49 -33.55 -5.40
CA GLU A 459 5.99 -33.52 -4.02
C GLU A 459 5.00 -34.64 -3.70
N LEU A 460 4.17 -35.03 -4.68
CA LEU A 460 3.19 -36.10 -4.54
C LEU A 460 3.80 -37.50 -4.68
N GLU A 461 4.78 -37.67 -5.57
CA GLU A 461 5.51 -38.94 -5.77
C GLU A 461 6.41 -39.28 -4.58
N ASN A 462 7.01 -38.27 -3.95
CA ASN A 462 7.91 -38.43 -2.81
C ASN A 462 7.19 -38.22 -1.47
N ASN A 463 5.92 -38.64 -1.37
CA ASN A 463 5.12 -38.47 -0.16
C ASN A 463 4.77 -39.82 0.48
N ASP A 464 5.40 -40.09 1.63
CA ASP A 464 5.10 -41.26 2.47
C ASP A 464 4.12 -40.94 3.62
N SER A 465 3.57 -39.72 3.65
CA SER A 465 2.66 -39.26 4.71
C SER A 465 1.33 -40.01 4.66
N SER A 466 0.71 -40.20 5.82
CA SER A 466 -0.62 -40.83 5.94
C SER A 466 -1.76 -40.02 5.34
N MET A 467 -1.59 -38.71 5.23
CA MET A 467 -2.61 -37.77 4.79
C MET A 467 -1.97 -36.63 3.99
N THR A 468 -2.71 -36.10 3.00
CA THR A 468 -2.23 -35.01 2.13
C THR A 468 -3.29 -33.93 1.97
N PHE A 469 -2.91 -32.71 2.33
CA PHE A 469 -3.69 -31.49 2.12
C PHE A 469 -3.01 -30.57 1.11
N VAL A 470 -3.78 -30.10 0.15
CA VAL A 470 -3.34 -29.15 -0.88
C VAL A 470 -4.11 -27.85 -0.72
N PHE A 471 -3.40 -26.73 -0.80
CA PHE A 471 -3.93 -25.38 -0.68
C PHE A 471 -3.62 -24.61 -1.96
N SER A 472 -4.64 -23.98 -2.52
CA SER A 472 -4.55 -23.08 -3.66
C SER A 472 -5.59 -21.99 -3.46
N HIS A 473 -5.30 -20.75 -3.85
CA HIS A 473 -6.33 -19.71 -3.75
C HIS A 473 -7.52 -20.01 -4.67
N MET A 474 -7.27 -20.30 -5.95
CA MET A 474 -8.31 -20.72 -6.90
C MET A 474 -8.49 -22.24 -6.92
N ALA A 475 -9.76 -22.67 -6.93
CA ALA A 475 -10.11 -24.08 -7.08
C ALA A 475 -10.00 -24.54 -8.56
N PRO A 476 -9.71 -25.83 -8.83
CA PRO A 476 -9.81 -26.38 -10.19
C PRO A 476 -11.26 -26.52 -10.67
N ILE A 477 -12.23 -26.50 -9.75
CA ILE A 477 -13.65 -26.64 -10.03
C ILE A 477 -14.47 -25.81 -9.06
N ASP A 478 -15.68 -25.45 -9.46
CA ASP A 478 -16.63 -24.83 -8.56
C ASP A 478 -17.06 -25.87 -7.52
N THR A 479 -16.79 -25.58 -6.25
CA THR A 479 -17.02 -26.49 -5.12
C THR A 479 -18.50 -26.60 -4.74
N VAL A 480 -19.38 -25.76 -5.29
CA VAL A 480 -20.84 -25.85 -5.12
C VAL A 480 -21.45 -26.73 -6.21
N THR A 481 -21.05 -26.52 -7.47
CA THR A 481 -21.66 -27.22 -8.62
C THR A 481 -20.91 -28.49 -9.03
N GLY A 482 -19.67 -28.67 -8.57
CA GLY A 482 -18.79 -29.77 -8.99
C GLY A 482 -18.38 -29.69 -10.46
N SER A 483 -18.49 -28.51 -11.08
CA SER A 483 -18.27 -28.29 -12.51
C SER A 483 -17.19 -27.25 -12.75
N PHE A 484 -16.53 -27.33 -13.92
CA PHE A 484 -15.62 -26.28 -14.35
C PHE A 484 -16.42 -25.01 -14.68
N ASP A 485 -15.91 -23.85 -14.29
CA ASP A 485 -16.59 -22.58 -14.57
C ASP A 485 -16.52 -22.25 -16.06
N THR A 486 -17.67 -22.30 -16.73
CA THR A 486 -17.82 -21.92 -18.14
C THR A 486 -18.46 -20.55 -18.31
N SER A 487 -18.54 -19.76 -17.24
CA SER A 487 -19.13 -18.43 -17.29
C SER A 487 -18.32 -17.54 -18.24
N ASN A 488 -19.05 -16.78 -19.07
CA ASN A 488 -18.43 -15.84 -19.99
C ASN A 488 -18.35 -14.48 -19.30
N THR A 489 -17.32 -14.30 -18.48
CA THR A 489 -17.08 -13.05 -17.76
C THR A 489 -16.26 -12.08 -18.61
N LEU A 490 -16.44 -10.79 -18.37
CA LEU A 490 -15.63 -9.74 -19.02
C LEU A 490 -14.17 -9.78 -18.56
N HIS A 491 -13.95 -10.36 -17.38
CA HIS A 491 -12.75 -10.31 -16.58
C HIS A 491 -12.42 -11.76 -16.16
N PRO A 492 -11.39 -12.40 -16.73
CA PRO A 492 -11.04 -13.78 -16.40
C PRO A 492 -10.86 -14.03 -14.90
N GLU A 493 -10.36 -13.04 -14.17
CA GLU A 493 -10.20 -13.05 -12.71
C GLU A 493 -11.51 -13.19 -11.94
N THR A 494 -12.68 -13.02 -12.56
CA THR A 494 -13.98 -13.25 -11.92
C THR A 494 -14.52 -14.66 -12.15
N LEU A 495 -13.78 -15.53 -12.84
CA LEU A 495 -14.10 -16.94 -12.91
C LEU A 495 -13.93 -17.55 -11.52
N HIS A 496 -14.80 -18.47 -11.13
CA HIS A 496 -14.71 -19.11 -9.80
C HIS A 496 -13.57 -20.15 -9.70
N THR A 497 -12.97 -20.50 -10.83
CA THR A 497 -11.96 -21.56 -10.93
C THR A 497 -10.69 -21.08 -11.61
N ILE A 498 -9.63 -21.89 -11.52
CA ILE A 498 -8.46 -21.80 -12.40
C ILE A 498 -8.95 -21.62 -13.85
N HIS A 499 -8.41 -20.63 -14.57
CA HIS A 499 -8.95 -20.17 -15.85
C HIS A 499 -8.79 -21.20 -16.97
N SER A 500 -7.82 -22.10 -16.82
CA SER A 500 -7.53 -23.15 -17.79
C SER A 500 -8.23 -24.45 -17.43
N LYS A 501 -9.18 -24.86 -18.28
CA LYS A 501 -9.86 -26.16 -18.14
C LYS A 501 -8.89 -27.33 -18.20
N SER A 502 -7.87 -27.28 -19.05
CA SER A 502 -6.91 -28.38 -19.17
C SER A 502 -6.05 -28.53 -17.92
N GLU A 503 -5.65 -27.42 -17.30
CA GLU A 503 -4.89 -27.44 -16.04
C GLU A 503 -5.77 -27.91 -14.89
N SER A 504 -7.03 -27.45 -14.85
CA SER A 504 -8.02 -27.93 -13.88
C SER A 504 -8.26 -29.44 -13.98
N ASP A 505 -8.54 -29.93 -15.19
CA ASP A 505 -8.71 -31.37 -15.47
C ASP A 505 -7.44 -32.16 -15.09
N TYR A 506 -6.25 -31.56 -15.23
CA TYR A 506 -5.01 -32.21 -14.85
C TYR A 506 -4.82 -32.25 -13.34
N LEU A 507 -5.09 -31.16 -12.64
CA LEU A 507 -5.02 -31.07 -11.19
C LEU A 507 -5.96 -32.08 -10.54
N LEU A 508 -7.23 -32.15 -10.99
CA LEU A 508 -8.20 -33.15 -10.53
C LEU A 508 -7.69 -34.59 -10.68
N ARG A 509 -7.05 -34.90 -11.81
CA ARG A 509 -6.44 -36.22 -12.06
C ARG A 509 -5.31 -36.50 -11.09
N LEU A 510 -4.42 -35.54 -10.84
CA LEU A 510 -3.31 -35.69 -9.91
C LEU A 510 -3.83 -35.92 -8.48
N MET A 511 -4.79 -35.11 -8.02
CA MET A 511 -5.37 -35.25 -6.68
C MET A 511 -5.97 -36.67 -6.48
N THR A 512 -6.71 -37.16 -7.48
CA THR A 512 -7.29 -38.52 -7.47
C THR A 512 -6.20 -39.60 -7.52
N GLN A 513 -5.23 -39.46 -8.42
CA GLN A 513 -4.19 -40.47 -8.65
C GLN A 513 -3.30 -40.70 -7.42
N TYR A 514 -2.95 -39.62 -6.74
CA TYR A 514 -2.07 -39.64 -5.57
C TYR A 514 -2.84 -39.67 -4.24
N GLY A 515 -4.17 -39.77 -4.27
CA GLY A 515 -4.99 -39.93 -3.08
C GLY A 515 -4.96 -38.72 -2.13
N VAL A 516 -5.01 -37.50 -2.67
CA VAL A 516 -5.10 -36.28 -1.86
C VAL A 516 -6.42 -36.27 -1.09
N ASP A 517 -6.38 -36.04 0.22
CA ASP A 517 -7.56 -36.08 1.08
C ASP A 517 -8.43 -34.83 0.94
N VAL A 518 -7.79 -33.65 0.98
CA VAL A 518 -8.49 -32.36 0.91
C VAL A 518 -7.72 -31.35 0.05
N PHE A 519 -8.46 -30.68 -0.81
CA PHE A 519 -8.03 -29.51 -1.57
C PHE A 519 -8.80 -28.28 -1.06
N PHE A 520 -8.08 -27.35 -0.43
CA PHE A 520 -8.62 -26.11 0.13
C PHE A 520 -8.49 -24.96 -0.86
N ALA A 521 -9.59 -24.23 -1.05
CA ALA A 521 -9.72 -23.09 -1.93
C ALA A 521 -10.30 -21.84 -1.23
N GLY A 522 -10.06 -20.67 -1.80
CA GLY A 522 -10.70 -19.39 -1.47
C GLY A 522 -11.40 -18.83 -2.71
N HIS A 523 -11.19 -17.53 -3.00
CA HIS A 523 -11.50 -16.84 -4.25
C HIS A 523 -12.99 -16.62 -4.55
N SER A 524 -13.81 -17.67 -4.44
CA SER A 524 -15.21 -17.61 -4.86
C SER A 524 -16.14 -16.92 -3.85
N HIS A 525 -15.64 -16.57 -2.66
CA HIS A 525 -16.36 -15.90 -1.57
C HIS A 525 -17.65 -16.60 -1.09
N TYR A 526 -17.78 -17.91 -1.32
CA TYR A 526 -18.84 -18.76 -0.79
C TYR A 526 -18.25 -20.04 -0.24
N HIS A 527 -19.01 -20.70 0.64
CA HIS A 527 -18.67 -22.02 1.14
C HIS A 527 -19.25 -23.09 0.21
N GLY A 528 -18.37 -23.90 -0.36
CA GLY A 528 -18.76 -25.01 -1.21
C GLY A 528 -17.93 -26.24 -0.86
N ARG A 529 -18.53 -27.42 -1.00
CA ARG A 529 -17.87 -28.70 -0.77
C ARG A 529 -18.35 -29.73 -1.79
N VAL A 530 -17.40 -30.37 -2.46
CA VAL A 530 -17.66 -31.46 -3.39
C VAL A 530 -16.58 -32.53 -3.28
N GLU A 531 -16.95 -33.78 -3.49
CA GLU A 531 -16.01 -34.91 -3.46
C GLU A 531 -15.86 -35.49 -4.88
N ILE A 532 -14.62 -35.59 -5.36
CA ILE A 532 -14.30 -36.14 -6.68
C ILE A 532 -13.08 -37.05 -6.56
N GLY A 533 -13.23 -38.30 -6.98
CA GLY A 533 -12.11 -39.25 -7.01
C GLY A 533 -11.53 -39.56 -5.63
N GLY A 534 -12.30 -39.41 -4.56
CA GLY A 534 -11.86 -39.59 -3.17
C GLY A 534 -11.23 -38.35 -2.53
N THR A 535 -11.03 -37.27 -3.29
CA THR A 535 -10.56 -35.97 -2.77
C THR A 535 -11.74 -35.07 -2.45
N THR A 536 -11.75 -34.46 -1.26
CA THR A 536 -12.67 -33.39 -0.90
C THR A 536 -12.15 -32.04 -1.39
N TYR A 537 -12.88 -31.34 -2.24
CA TYR A 537 -12.61 -29.95 -2.62
C TYR A 537 -13.51 -29.04 -1.80
N ILE A 538 -12.93 -28.06 -1.13
CA ILE A 538 -13.66 -27.17 -0.24
C ILE A 538 -13.22 -25.72 -0.39
N THR A 539 -14.18 -24.80 -0.43
CA THR A 539 -13.93 -23.36 -0.37
C THR A 539 -14.23 -22.84 1.04
N SER A 540 -13.30 -22.11 1.67
CA SER A 540 -13.43 -21.67 3.06
C SER A 540 -14.48 -20.57 3.30
N GLY A 541 -14.95 -19.88 2.26
CA GLY A 541 -15.80 -18.70 2.35
C GLY A 541 -15.00 -17.41 2.19
N VAL A 542 -15.47 -16.32 2.81
CA VAL A 542 -14.77 -15.01 2.84
C VAL A 542 -14.70 -14.49 4.27
N LEU A 543 -13.52 -14.12 4.78
CA LEU A 543 -13.42 -13.58 6.15
C LEU A 543 -13.15 -12.07 6.22
N GLY A 544 -13.22 -11.35 5.11
CA GLY A 544 -13.08 -9.91 5.19
C GLY A 544 -13.61 -9.10 4.03
N GLY A 545 -13.35 -9.53 2.79
CA GLY A 545 -13.46 -8.67 1.60
C GLY A 545 -14.80 -8.07 1.26
N THR A 546 -15.02 -7.79 -0.02
CA THR A 546 -16.31 -7.21 -0.44
C THR A 546 -17.40 -8.26 -0.23
N VAL A 547 -17.98 -8.29 0.97
CA VAL A 547 -19.07 -9.19 1.34
C VAL A 547 -20.32 -8.67 0.65
N LYS A 548 -20.75 -9.41 -0.36
CA LYS A 548 -21.98 -9.13 -1.09
C LYS A 548 -23.10 -10.05 -0.57
N PRO A 549 -24.38 -9.67 -0.75
CA PRO A 549 -25.49 -10.58 -0.52
C PRO A 549 -25.27 -11.89 -1.29
N GLY A 550 -25.32 -13.02 -0.59
CA GLY A 550 -25.03 -14.35 -1.14
C GLY A 550 -23.62 -14.89 -0.90
N ASN A 551 -22.72 -14.10 -0.28
CA ASN A 551 -21.43 -14.59 0.19
C ASN A 551 -21.55 -15.22 1.58
N ASP A 552 -20.73 -16.24 1.85
CA ASP A 552 -20.65 -16.89 3.15
C ASP A 552 -19.47 -16.33 3.95
N VAL A 553 -19.78 -15.57 5.00
CA VAL A 553 -18.75 -14.99 5.87
C VAL A 553 -18.37 -16.00 6.94
N CYS A 554 -17.42 -16.85 6.60
CA CYS A 554 -17.01 -17.98 7.43
C CYS A 554 -15.52 -18.30 7.27
N TYR A 555 -15.04 -19.20 8.13
CA TYR A 555 -13.73 -19.82 8.01
C TYR A 555 -13.81 -21.30 8.40
N LEU A 556 -12.73 -22.06 8.18
CA LEU A 556 -12.69 -23.48 8.52
C LEU A 556 -11.81 -23.72 9.74
N GLU A 557 -12.28 -24.55 10.66
CA GLU A 557 -11.45 -25.17 11.70
C GLU A 557 -11.26 -26.64 11.37
N VAL A 558 -10.01 -27.07 11.30
CA VAL A 558 -9.63 -28.44 10.96
C VAL A 558 -8.89 -29.06 12.14
N GLU A 559 -9.36 -30.22 12.57
CA GLU A 559 -8.70 -31.04 13.58
C GLU A 559 -8.31 -32.36 12.95
N VAL A 560 -7.02 -32.68 13.03
CA VAL A 560 -6.45 -33.95 12.56
C VAL A 560 -6.14 -34.79 13.77
N TYR A 561 -6.59 -36.05 13.75
CA TYR A 561 -6.33 -37.02 14.80
C TYR A 561 -6.23 -38.43 14.23
N ASN A 562 -5.12 -39.12 14.50
CA ASN A 562 -4.93 -40.53 14.20
C ASN A 562 -5.25 -40.91 12.74
N GLY A 563 -4.70 -40.16 11.78
CA GLY A 563 -4.90 -40.38 10.34
C GLY A 563 -6.31 -40.06 9.84
N GLN A 564 -7.14 -39.39 10.64
CA GLN A 564 -8.44 -38.86 10.24
C GLN A 564 -8.49 -37.35 10.47
N TYR A 565 -9.41 -36.67 9.78
CA TYR A 565 -9.65 -35.26 10.00
C TYR A 565 -11.14 -34.98 10.21
N THR A 566 -11.42 -33.96 11.01
CA THR A 566 -12.73 -33.32 11.11
C THR A 566 -12.58 -31.87 10.71
N MET A 567 -13.60 -31.32 10.07
CA MET A 567 -13.58 -29.97 9.54
C MET A 567 -14.93 -29.32 9.80
N ASN A 568 -14.91 -28.19 10.49
CA ASN A 568 -16.07 -27.41 10.86
C ASN A 568 -16.01 -26.06 10.15
N THR A 569 -17.11 -25.68 9.53
CA THR A 569 -17.31 -24.31 9.03
C THR A 569 -17.81 -23.45 10.17
N ILE A 570 -17.09 -22.37 10.47
CA ILE A 570 -17.47 -21.42 11.51
C ILE A 570 -18.08 -20.21 10.82
N ASP A 571 -19.39 -20.07 10.93
CA ASP A 571 -20.13 -18.90 10.45
C ASP A 571 -19.87 -17.71 11.37
N VAL A 572 -19.46 -16.58 10.79
CA VAL A 572 -19.02 -15.39 11.54
C VAL A 572 -20.09 -14.31 11.49
N LEU A 573 -20.60 -14.00 10.31
CA LEU A 573 -21.67 -13.02 10.10
C LEU A 573 -22.61 -13.49 8.99
N SER A 574 -23.88 -13.09 9.06
CA SER A 574 -24.73 -13.14 7.88
C SER A 574 -24.27 -12.11 6.83
N SER A 575 -24.54 -12.37 5.55
CA SER A 575 -24.22 -11.41 4.48
C SER A 575 -24.90 -10.06 4.65
N GLU A 576 -26.08 -10.02 5.31
CA GLU A 576 -26.78 -8.78 5.66
C GLU A 576 -26.03 -7.98 6.73
N GLU A 577 -25.63 -8.61 7.85
CA GLU A 577 -24.85 -7.98 8.93
C GLU A 577 -23.48 -7.49 8.45
N ALA A 578 -22.83 -8.24 7.56
CA ALA A 578 -21.58 -7.84 6.96
C ALA A 578 -21.75 -6.63 6.01
N SER A 579 -22.89 -6.54 5.29
CA SER A 579 -23.20 -5.37 4.46
C SER A 579 -23.43 -4.10 5.29
N GLU A 580 -24.00 -4.22 6.49
CA GLU A 580 -24.16 -3.07 7.40
C GLU A 580 -22.81 -2.51 7.84
N LYS A 581 -21.79 -3.37 7.96
CA LYS A 581 -20.40 -3.00 8.25
C LYS A 581 -19.65 -2.46 7.03
N GLU A 582 -20.22 -2.47 5.83
CA GLU A 582 -19.53 -2.05 4.60
C GLU A 582 -19.05 -0.59 4.69
N THR A 583 -19.84 0.30 5.29
CA THR A 583 -19.45 1.71 5.45
C THR A 583 -18.26 1.84 6.40
N GLU A 584 -18.27 1.09 7.51
CA GLU A 584 -17.16 1.07 8.47
C GLU A 584 -15.90 0.46 7.84
N ASN A 585 -16.05 -0.63 7.08
CA ASN A 585 -14.98 -1.26 6.32
C ASN A 585 -14.41 -0.33 5.25
N ARG A 586 -15.25 0.46 4.56
CA ARG A 586 -14.78 1.50 3.63
C ARG A 586 -14.03 2.62 4.34
N PHE A 587 -14.52 3.09 5.50
CA PHE A 587 -13.78 4.07 6.30
C PHE A 587 -12.46 3.51 6.85
N GLN A 588 -12.45 2.24 7.23
CA GLN A 588 -11.24 1.57 7.71
C GLN A 588 -10.25 1.31 6.58
N ALA A 589 -10.72 0.87 5.41
CA ALA A 589 -9.91 0.80 4.20
C ALA A 589 -9.34 2.19 3.88
N ILE A 590 -10.17 3.25 3.89
CA ILE A 590 -9.68 4.62 3.73
C ILE A 590 -8.64 4.94 4.80
N ARG A 591 -8.81 4.60 6.09
CA ARG A 591 -7.80 4.85 7.14
C ARG A 591 -6.49 4.08 6.90
N VAL A 592 -6.59 2.79 6.60
CA VAL A 592 -5.48 1.89 6.25
C VAL A 592 -4.75 2.38 5.00
N PHE A 593 -5.46 2.93 4.01
CA PHE A 593 -4.89 3.55 2.81
C PHE A 593 -4.34 4.95 3.06
N SER A 594 -5.01 5.74 3.91
CA SER A 594 -4.68 7.15 4.19
C SER A 594 -3.39 7.27 4.97
N ILE A 595 -3.10 6.32 5.87
CA ILE A 595 -1.89 6.37 6.69
C ILE A 595 -0.64 6.25 5.81
N PRO A 596 -0.49 5.24 4.93
CA PRO A 596 0.61 5.18 3.97
C PRO A 596 0.58 6.30 2.92
N PHE A 597 -0.61 6.76 2.53
CA PHE A 597 -0.81 7.90 1.62
C PHE A 597 -0.28 9.21 2.21
N LEU A 598 -0.43 9.47 3.51
CA LEU A 598 0.14 10.64 4.20
C LEU A 598 1.66 10.53 4.41
N ILE A 599 2.19 9.30 4.41
CA ILE A 599 3.60 9.04 4.70
C ILE A 599 4.45 9.02 3.42
N ASN A 600 3.89 8.70 2.25
CA ASN A 600 4.63 8.69 0.99
C ASN A 600 5.06 10.10 0.51
N ASN A 601 6.36 10.28 0.28
CA ASN A 601 6.96 11.54 -0.20
C ASN A 601 6.30 12.10 -1.47
N SER A 602 5.85 11.24 -2.39
CA SER A 602 5.18 11.65 -3.63
C SER A 602 3.87 12.40 -3.36
N VAL A 603 3.10 11.97 -2.36
CA VAL A 603 1.81 12.56 -2.01
C VAL A 603 2.00 13.83 -1.17
N ARG A 604 3.02 13.89 -0.31
CA ARG A 604 3.42 15.12 0.41
C ARG A 604 3.81 16.23 -0.56
N ILE A 605 4.61 15.89 -1.57
CA ILE A 605 4.99 16.79 -2.67
C ILE A 605 3.73 17.27 -3.42
N ALA A 606 2.83 16.36 -3.77
CA ALA A 606 1.64 16.71 -4.53
C ALA A 606 0.63 17.57 -3.75
N SER A 607 0.41 17.27 -2.48
CA SER A 607 -0.43 18.06 -1.57
C SER A 607 0.14 19.47 -1.36
N THR A 608 1.47 19.57 -1.27
CA THR A 608 2.18 20.85 -1.20
C THR A 608 2.03 21.65 -2.48
N LEU A 609 2.16 21.01 -3.65
CA LEU A 609 1.94 21.66 -4.95
C LEU A 609 0.49 22.16 -5.07
N LEU A 610 -0.50 21.34 -4.69
CA LEU A 610 -1.92 21.72 -4.70
C LEU A 610 -2.19 22.92 -3.78
N LEU A 611 -1.63 22.91 -2.57
CA LEU A 611 -1.74 24.02 -1.63
C LEU A 611 -1.11 25.31 -2.20
N LEU A 612 0.10 25.21 -2.77
CA LEU A 612 0.78 26.34 -3.42
C LEU A 612 -0.01 26.89 -4.62
N ILE A 613 -0.64 26.00 -5.40
CA ILE A 613 -1.53 26.36 -6.51
C ILE A 613 -2.75 27.14 -5.98
N ILE A 614 -3.43 26.63 -4.94
CA ILE A 614 -4.60 27.27 -4.34
C ILE A 614 -4.22 28.64 -3.78
N ILE A 615 -3.11 28.74 -3.05
CA ILE A 615 -2.58 30.02 -2.53
C ILE A 615 -2.29 30.99 -3.69
N GLY A 616 -1.66 30.51 -4.77
CA GLY A 616 -1.40 31.31 -5.96
C GLY A 616 -2.66 31.82 -6.66
N MET A 617 -3.71 31.00 -6.74
CA MET A 617 -5.00 31.38 -7.32
C MET A 617 -5.74 32.41 -6.44
N LEU A 618 -5.70 32.25 -5.13
CA LEU A 618 -6.32 33.18 -4.17
C LEU A 618 -5.55 34.50 -4.05
N TRP A 619 -4.24 34.50 -4.29
CA TRP A 619 -3.40 35.70 -4.20
C TRP A 619 -3.80 36.80 -5.20
N VAL A 620 -4.20 36.43 -6.42
CA VAL A 620 -4.56 37.38 -7.48
C VAL A 620 -5.74 38.30 -7.10
N PRO A 621 -6.92 37.78 -6.72
CA PRO A 621 -8.04 38.62 -6.31
C PRO A 621 -7.76 39.36 -4.98
N ILE A 622 -6.98 38.78 -4.08
CA ILE A 622 -6.63 39.40 -2.80
C ILE A 622 -5.71 40.60 -3.01
N ARG A 623 -4.66 40.47 -3.82
CA ARG A 623 -3.74 41.56 -4.15
C ARG A 623 -4.47 42.76 -4.77
N GLN A 624 -5.44 42.51 -5.65
CA GLN A 624 -6.23 43.58 -6.28
C GLN A 624 -7.15 44.29 -5.27
N ARG A 625 -7.59 43.61 -4.20
CA ARG A 625 -8.43 44.18 -3.13
C ARG A 625 -7.65 44.82 -1.98
N LEU A 626 -6.36 44.53 -1.84
CA LEU A 626 -5.47 45.11 -0.82
C LEU A 626 -5.12 46.60 -1.10
N VAL A 627 -5.47 47.14 -2.26
CA VAL A 627 -5.27 48.56 -2.61
C VAL A 627 -6.62 49.22 -2.90
N TYR A 628 -7.12 50.04 -1.98
CA TYR A 628 -8.28 50.90 -2.24
C TYR A 628 -7.82 52.12 -3.06
N ARG A 629 -8.33 52.27 -4.29
CA ARG A 629 -8.22 53.54 -5.04
C ARG A 629 -9.37 54.45 -4.62
N SER A 630 -9.05 55.56 -3.95
CA SER A 630 -10.00 56.64 -3.69
C SER A 630 -10.62 57.12 -5.02
N LYS A 631 -11.95 57.08 -5.13
CA LYS A 631 -12.68 57.74 -6.23
C LYS A 631 -12.55 59.25 -6.03
N ASN A 632 -11.79 59.94 -6.90
CA ASN A 632 -11.87 61.40 -7.00
C ASN A 632 -13.32 61.79 -7.32
N ARG A 633 -13.99 62.41 -6.35
CA ARG A 633 -15.28 63.08 -6.54
C ARG A 633 -15.04 64.25 -7.49
N ALA A 634 -15.85 64.31 -8.53
CA ALA A 634 -15.75 65.24 -9.63
C ALA A 634 -15.64 66.71 -9.18
N ASN A 635 -14.86 67.48 -9.94
CA ASN A 635 -15.00 68.92 -10.08
C ASN A 635 -16.48 69.26 -10.34
N ASN A 636 -17.19 69.67 -9.31
CA ASN A 636 -18.34 70.57 -9.41
C ASN A 636 -18.17 71.65 -8.34
N LYS A 637 -17.78 72.82 -8.84
CA LYS A 637 -17.89 74.19 -8.33
C LYS A 637 -18.24 74.45 -6.84
N ILE A 638 -17.37 75.29 -6.26
CA ILE A 638 -17.64 76.48 -5.42
C ILE A 638 -18.28 76.18 -4.05
N ASP A 639 -17.49 76.28 -2.97
CA ASP A 639 -17.56 77.46 -2.11
C ASP A 639 -16.40 77.56 -1.11
N THR A 640 -16.29 78.76 -0.57
CA THR A 640 -15.20 79.42 0.15
C THR A 640 -14.96 78.93 1.59
N VAL A 641 -13.68 78.88 1.97
CA VAL A 641 -13.07 79.39 3.23
C VAL A 641 -13.91 79.26 4.53
N THR A 642 -13.54 78.35 5.44
CA THR A 642 -12.79 78.63 6.69
C THR A 642 -12.68 77.38 7.57
N ASP A 643 -11.50 77.20 8.16
CA ASP A 643 -11.20 76.23 9.21
C ASP A 643 -12.14 76.33 10.41
N ARG A 644 -12.61 75.19 10.94
CA ARG A 644 -12.14 74.59 12.21
C ARG A 644 -13.10 73.49 12.67
N GLU A 645 -12.53 72.66 13.52
CA GLU A 645 -13.18 71.72 14.45
C GLU A 645 -13.54 70.34 13.90
N ASP A 646 -12.70 69.40 14.36
CA ASP A 646 -13.09 68.26 15.16
C ASP A 646 -13.17 66.86 14.54
N LEU A 647 -12.51 65.96 15.29
CA LEU A 647 -12.62 64.51 15.36
C LEU A 647 -11.93 63.79 14.17
N GLY A 648 -10.82 63.10 14.37
CA GLY A 648 -10.65 62.03 15.35
C GLY A 648 -10.97 60.70 14.67
N ILE A 649 -9.98 59.80 14.63
CA ILE A 649 -9.91 58.43 14.08
C ILE A 649 -9.14 58.31 12.77
#